data_AF-A0A166JFS5-F1
#
_entry.id   AF-A0A166JFS5-F1
#
_cell.length_a   1.000
_cell.length_b   1.000
_cell.length_c   1.000
_cell.angle_alpha   90.00
_cell.angle_beta   90.00
_cell.angle_gamma   90.00
#
_symmetry.space_group_name_H-M   'P 1'
#
loop_
_entity.id
_entity.type
_entity.pdbx_description
1 polymer ?
#
loop_
_entity_poly.entity_id
_entity_poly.type
_entity_poly.pdbx_seq_one_letter_code
_entity_poly.pdbx_strand_id
1 'polypeptide(L)'
;MSEPVSARLLEAVRIAYNGHVACVVDLPRAAATRFASCQRPPTAGACPPARPPTLSKSAAPYPRPHTLASRVRLSVAMMTAEQILNTHLLTLNAKDMEGKWLGPVPIEKWLNDFRPTNRKQRRERRILFNTIKTTVNGETNFANVINESGVLRDLGLCCKETHNIFGRDVTTDADHTLKLAPGASFIGNKDLEMDLGHEDRLQRLLGDVLFFGDLKGKNSQDLCWDLTSAEERELLEILAEELDKAEEESFFTRGKFACYARAICANSHRTHLYAFVILPDFARLLYFDRSGVGYSSLFDWKNTDILEEFIESFAEATPLQRGIDTSVTNISAQDDLVDKAQTIFTEAYDAGDVLPDEVTWDSVFTSHASKHTTYWLCNVYDEASKSFHRVVTHRAHTSSPYFAGRATRGYIGVDIDEGVVAYMKRSWRIDDAAFPKEIDNYYSFATRTKEGKSVPHLPGCYFGGDVPRDSDELAAHYFEWKKTSKPGETWTLPSPIELTNTRTSKYADDVKVSHPKIRRGASALGRADLMKTHTEMTPYTLTVTLFRRIGSKLRDFKSTRDLCVAFRDAIEAHEAALELKNVLHRDISDGNILIAKVKGEKGEVEGLLIDWDLCIDIQKFGAARRKGRTVSSLRLIPIDVLSNSSFF
;
A
#
# COMPACT_ATOMS: atom_id res chain seq x y z
N MET A 1 -47.50 -12.14 13.18
CA MET A 1 -47.50 -12.91 11.92
C MET A 1 -46.27 -12.47 11.15
N SER A 2 -45.29 -13.37 11.15
CA SER A 2 -43.92 -13.18 10.71
C SER A 2 -43.77 -13.56 9.24
N GLU A 3 -43.41 -12.59 8.40
CA GLU A 3 -42.65 -12.92 7.19
C GLU A 3 -41.17 -13.11 7.57
N PRO A 4 -40.48 -14.13 7.05
CA PRO A 4 -39.08 -14.35 7.38
C PRO A 4 -38.22 -13.27 6.71
N VAL A 5 -37.39 -12.61 7.51
CA VAL A 5 -36.42 -11.56 7.11
C VAL A 5 -35.54 -11.98 5.91
N SER A 6 -35.38 -13.30 5.68
CA SER A 6 -34.74 -13.88 4.49
C SER A 6 -35.31 -13.37 3.15
N ALA A 7 -36.60 -13.07 3.06
CA ALA A 7 -37.24 -12.64 1.82
C ALA A 7 -36.87 -11.19 1.43
N ARG A 8 -36.69 -10.31 2.44
CA ARG A 8 -36.25 -8.92 2.20
C ARG A 8 -34.76 -8.83 1.85
N LEU A 9 -33.94 -9.75 2.37
CA LEU A 9 -32.52 -9.85 2.02
C LEU A 9 -32.32 -10.38 0.59
N LEU A 10 -33.11 -11.36 0.16
CA LEU A 10 -33.10 -11.86 -1.22
C LEU A 10 -33.52 -10.79 -2.23
N GLU A 11 -34.48 -9.92 -1.87
CA GLU A 11 -34.89 -8.78 -2.71
C GLU A 11 -33.77 -7.73 -2.83
N ALA A 12 -33.05 -7.44 -1.73
CA ALA A 12 -31.91 -6.52 -1.73
C ALA A 12 -30.71 -7.06 -2.53
N VAL A 13 -30.41 -8.36 -2.44
CA VAL A 13 -29.38 -9.03 -3.24
C VAL A 13 -29.77 -9.09 -4.71
N ARG A 14 -31.06 -9.29 -5.04
CA ARG A 14 -31.57 -9.26 -6.42
C ARG A 14 -31.46 -7.87 -7.06
N ILE A 15 -31.65 -6.80 -6.28
CA ILE A 15 -31.44 -5.40 -6.73
C ILE A 15 -29.95 -5.14 -6.98
N ALA A 16 -29.06 -5.65 -6.12
CA ALA A 16 -27.60 -5.54 -6.31
C ALA A 16 -27.10 -6.32 -7.55
N TYR A 17 -27.67 -7.50 -7.82
CA TYR A 17 -27.29 -8.33 -8.98
C TYR A 17 -27.78 -7.75 -10.32
N ASN A 18 -28.98 -7.17 -10.36
CA ASN A 18 -29.51 -6.53 -11.57
C ASN A 18 -28.79 -5.22 -11.94
N GLY A 19 -28.13 -4.56 -10.99
CA GLY A 19 -27.25 -3.42 -11.26
C GLY A 19 -25.95 -3.78 -11.99
N HIS A 20 -25.53 -5.05 -11.96
CA HIS A 20 -24.33 -5.54 -12.64
C HIS A 20 -24.57 -5.99 -14.08
N VAL A 21 -25.80 -6.33 -14.46
CA VAL A 21 -26.12 -6.76 -15.84
C VAL A 21 -26.29 -5.58 -16.81
N ALA A 22 -26.49 -4.35 -16.29
CA ALA A 22 -26.70 -3.16 -17.12
C ALA A 22 -25.40 -2.48 -17.63
N CYS A 23 -24.21 -3.01 -17.34
CA CYS A 23 -22.93 -2.39 -17.75
C CYS A 23 -21.93 -3.32 -18.45
N VAL A 24 -22.37 -4.49 -18.91
CA VAL A 24 -21.57 -5.34 -19.80
C VAL A 24 -22.47 -5.84 -20.92
N VAL A 25 -22.63 -5.05 -21.98
CA VAL A 25 -22.61 -5.44 -23.41
C VAL A 25 -22.72 -4.16 -24.24
N ASP A 26 -21.60 -3.65 -24.75
CA ASP A 26 -21.57 -2.94 -26.03
C ASP A 26 -20.59 -3.71 -26.92
N LEU A 27 -21.10 -4.79 -27.53
CA LEU A 27 -20.47 -5.46 -28.66
C LEU A 27 -21.22 -5.04 -29.93
N PRO A 28 -20.54 -4.80 -31.07
CA PRO A 28 -21.17 -4.21 -32.24
C PRO A 28 -22.26 -5.12 -32.82
N ARG A 29 -23.40 -4.51 -33.15
CA ARG A 29 -24.48 -5.10 -33.94
C ARG A 29 -23.97 -5.68 -35.26
N ALA A 30 -24.01 -7.00 -35.39
CA ALA A 30 -24.20 -7.65 -36.69
C ALA A 30 -24.95 -8.98 -36.52
N ALA A 31 -26.00 -9.14 -37.33
CA ALA A 31 -26.77 -10.36 -37.59
C ALA A 31 -27.71 -10.88 -36.50
N ALA A 32 -28.91 -10.27 -36.43
CA ALA A 32 -30.10 -10.97 -35.98
C ALA A 32 -30.84 -11.54 -37.20
N THR A 33 -31.04 -12.86 -37.29
CA THR A 33 -32.26 -13.40 -37.90
C THR A 33 -32.55 -14.83 -37.44
N ARG A 34 -33.73 -14.97 -36.79
CA ARG A 34 -34.60 -16.16 -36.70
C ARG A 34 -34.05 -17.39 -35.98
N PHE A 35 -34.73 -17.82 -34.92
CA PHE A 35 -35.69 -18.94 -35.00
C PHE A 35 -36.51 -19.04 -33.72
N ALA A 36 -37.84 -19.04 -33.89
CA ALA A 36 -38.82 -19.32 -32.87
C ALA A 36 -39.05 -20.83 -32.75
N SER A 37 -39.39 -21.26 -31.53
CA SER A 37 -40.25 -22.39 -31.13
C SER A 37 -40.26 -23.67 -31.98
N CYS A 38 -39.99 -24.83 -31.34
CA CYS A 38 -40.97 -25.92 -31.27
C CYS A 38 -40.51 -27.10 -30.40
N GLN A 39 -41.51 -27.78 -29.87
CA GLN A 39 -41.48 -28.87 -28.89
C GLN A 39 -40.94 -30.21 -29.47
N ARG A 40 -40.43 -31.08 -28.58
CA ARG A 40 -40.21 -32.54 -28.78
C ARG A 40 -41.56 -33.27 -28.93
N PRO A 41 -41.68 -34.51 -29.52
CA PRO A 41 -40.95 -35.76 -29.17
C PRO A 41 -40.88 -36.82 -30.35
N PRO A 42 -40.86 -38.18 -30.20
CA PRO A 42 -40.09 -39.13 -29.36
C PRO A 42 -39.39 -40.33 -30.12
N THR A 43 -38.59 -41.12 -29.38
CA THR A 43 -38.28 -42.60 -29.46
C THR A 43 -37.61 -43.25 -30.70
N ALA A 44 -36.47 -43.96 -30.48
CA ALA A 44 -36.30 -45.43 -30.57
C ALA A 44 -34.86 -45.90 -30.97
N GLY A 45 -34.27 -46.75 -30.12
CA GLY A 45 -33.43 -47.95 -30.41
C GLY A 45 -32.19 -47.94 -31.34
N ALA A 46 -31.00 -48.27 -30.78
CA ALA A 46 -30.19 -49.47 -31.09
C ALA A 46 -28.70 -49.33 -30.65
N CYS A 47 -28.04 -50.47 -30.47
CA CYS A 47 -26.84 -50.77 -29.65
C CYS A 47 -25.49 -50.72 -30.46
N PRO A 48 -24.29 -51.13 -29.96
CA PRO A 48 -23.01 -50.39 -30.00
C PRO A 48 -21.89 -51.12 -30.81
N PRO A 49 -20.59 -51.17 -30.40
CA PRO A 49 -19.50 -50.17 -30.43
C PRO A 49 -18.35 -50.55 -31.40
N ALA A 50 -17.37 -49.67 -31.66
CA ALA A 50 -16.07 -50.09 -32.23
C ALA A 50 -14.87 -49.29 -31.66
N ARG A 51 -13.82 -50.04 -31.31
CA ARG A 51 -12.56 -49.67 -30.63
C ARG A 51 -11.59 -48.85 -31.53
N PRO A 52 -10.55 -48.23 -30.94
CA PRO A 52 -9.70 -47.20 -31.57
C PRO A 52 -8.50 -47.80 -32.32
N PRO A 53 -7.88 -47.07 -33.28
CA PRO A 53 -6.55 -47.40 -33.77
C PRO A 53 -5.46 -46.59 -33.06
N THR A 54 -4.59 -47.38 -32.45
CA THR A 54 -3.19 -47.20 -32.04
C THR A 54 -2.34 -46.16 -32.77
N LEU A 55 -1.53 -45.46 -31.97
CA LEU A 55 -0.34 -44.67 -32.32
C LEU A 55 0.68 -45.45 -33.16
N SER A 56 1.22 -44.81 -34.19
CA SER A 56 2.55 -45.10 -34.73
C SER A 56 3.42 -43.83 -34.70
N LYS A 57 4.66 -44.00 -34.26
CA LYS A 57 5.68 -42.95 -34.13
C LYS A 57 6.39 -42.71 -35.47
N SER A 58 6.62 -41.44 -35.79
CA SER A 58 7.87 -40.83 -36.31
C SER A 58 7.61 -39.88 -37.49
N ALA A 59 7.85 -38.58 -37.26
CA ALA A 59 8.51 -37.67 -38.19
C ALA A 59 8.66 -36.31 -37.48
N ALA A 60 9.90 -35.85 -37.31
CA ALA A 60 10.18 -34.48 -36.87
C ALA A 60 9.74 -33.47 -37.94
N PRO A 61 9.10 -32.34 -37.59
CA PRO A 61 8.92 -31.24 -38.53
C PRO A 61 10.01 -30.19 -38.34
N TYR A 62 10.68 -29.88 -39.44
CA TYR A 62 11.61 -28.76 -39.63
C TYR A 62 11.03 -27.42 -39.14
N PRO A 63 11.89 -26.48 -38.67
CA PRO A 63 11.46 -25.15 -38.27
C PRO A 63 11.02 -24.36 -39.52
N ARG A 64 9.79 -23.82 -39.49
CA ARG A 64 9.35 -22.84 -40.49
C ARG A 64 10.12 -21.53 -40.27
N PRO A 65 10.60 -20.85 -41.32
CA PRO A 65 11.26 -19.57 -41.16
C PRO A 65 10.22 -18.53 -40.72
N HIS A 66 10.31 -18.09 -39.47
CA HIS A 66 9.49 -16.99 -38.95
C HIS A 66 9.95 -15.69 -39.62
N THR A 67 9.13 -15.15 -40.53
CA THR A 67 9.35 -13.84 -41.15
C THR A 67 9.37 -12.72 -40.11
N LEU A 68 10.39 -11.87 -40.19
CA LEU A 68 10.75 -10.75 -39.30
C LEU A 68 9.59 -9.78 -38.95
N ALA A 69 8.54 -9.69 -39.80
CA ALA A 69 7.45 -8.72 -39.67
C ALA A 69 6.45 -9.01 -38.52
N SER A 70 6.33 -10.27 -38.06
CA SER A 70 5.41 -10.60 -36.96
C SER A 70 5.96 -10.23 -35.57
N ARG A 71 7.29 -10.19 -35.41
CA ARG A 71 7.93 -9.71 -34.16
C ARG A 71 7.76 -8.22 -33.96
N VAL A 72 7.84 -7.41 -35.01
CA VAL A 72 7.71 -5.95 -34.93
C VAL A 72 6.28 -5.54 -34.56
N ARG A 73 5.24 -6.22 -35.07
CA ARG A 73 3.86 -5.92 -34.69
C ARG A 73 3.51 -6.36 -33.27
N LEU A 74 4.05 -7.50 -32.80
CA LEU A 74 3.88 -7.91 -31.41
C LEU A 74 4.63 -6.96 -30.45
N SER A 75 5.85 -6.56 -30.79
CA SER A 75 6.63 -5.64 -29.95
C SER A 75 5.99 -4.25 -29.89
N VAL A 76 5.48 -3.73 -31.01
CA VAL A 76 4.76 -2.45 -31.02
C VAL A 76 3.43 -2.54 -30.26
N ALA A 77 2.67 -3.64 -30.41
CA ALA A 77 1.43 -3.83 -29.65
C ALA A 77 1.68 -3.95 -28.13
N MET A 78 2.76 -4.66 -27.73
CA MET A 78 3.19 -4.73 -26.34
C MET A 78 3.62 -3.35 -25.85
N MET A 79 4.50 -2.64 -26.56
CA MET A 79 4.91 -1.27 -26.19
C MET A 79 3.72 -0.30 -26.07
N THR A 80 2.74 -0.37 -26.97
CA THR A 80 1.53 0.46 -26.91
C THR A 80 0.66 0.08 -25.72
N ALA A 81 0.47 -1.21 -25.43
CA ALA A 81 -0.28 -1.66 -24.26
C ALA A 81 0.41 -1.25 -22.94
N GLU A 82 1.75 -1.36 -22.88
CA GLU A 82 2.57 -0.89 -21.77
C GLU A 82 2.41 0.62 -21.56
N GLN A 83 2.44 1.40 -22.63
CA GLN A 83 2.31 2.85 -22.56
C GLN A 83 0.90 3.27 -22.10
N ILE A 84 -0.15 2.56 -22.55
CA ILE A 84 -1.53 2.77 -22.11
C ILE A 84 -1.68 2.42 -20.62
N LEU A 85 -1.13 1.28 -20.19
CA LEU A 85 -1.21 0.83 -18.79
C LEU A 85 -0.46 1.78 -17.85
N ASN A 86 0.75 2.19 -18.23
CA ASN A 86 1.52 3.20 -17.50
C ASN A 86 0.71 4.51 -17.38
N THR A 87 0.19 5.03 -18.49
CA THR A 87 -0.63 6.26 -18.49
C THR A 87 -1.85 6.14 -17.59
N HIS A 88 -2.54 4.99 -17.62
CA HIS A 88 -3.70 4.72 -16.77
C HIS A 88 -3.35 4.73 -15.29
N LEU A 89 -2.27 4.04 -14.90
CA LEU A 89 -1.82 3.97 -13.51
C LEU A 89 -1.34 5.32 -12.98
N LEU A 90 -0.60 6.10 -13.79
CA LEU A 90 -0.22 7.46 -13.44
C LEU A 90 -1.47 8.33 -13.22
N THR A 91 -2.46 8.22 -14.10
CA THR A 91 -3.72 8.96 -13.98
C THR A 91 -4.48 8.59 -12.70
N LEU A 92 -4.59 7.31 -12.36
CA LEU A 92 -5.26 6.87 -11.14
C LEU A 92 -4.55 7.38 -9.88
N ASN A 93 -3.22 7.30 -9.85
CA ASN A 93 -2.43 7.79 -8.70
C ASN A 93 -2.47 9.31 -8.58
N ALA A 94 -2.45 10.05 -9.69
CA ALA A 94 -2.61 11.50 -9.68
C ALA A 94 -4.00 11.89 -9.13
N LYS A 95 -5.07 11.21 -9.58
CA LYS A 95 -6.44 11.41 -9.08
C LYS A 95 -6.59 11.07 -7.60
N ASP A 96 -6.00 9.96 -7.14
CA ASP A 96 -6.04 9.63 -5.71
C ASP A 96 -5.36 10.69 -4.86
N MET A 97 -4.30 11.33 -5.38
CA MET A 97 -3.58 12.38 -4.67
C MET A 97 -4.19 13.78 -4.80
N GLU A 98 -5.28 13.97 -5.56
CA GLU A 98 -6.01 15.24 -5.61
C GLU A 98 -6.46 15.68 -4.21
N GLY A 99 -6.33 16.98 -3.92
CA GLY A 99 -6.65 17.49 -2.58
C GLY A 99 -5.62 17.18 -1.48
N LYS A 100 -4.63 16.33 -1.76
CA LYS A 100 -3.63 15.86 -0.78
C LYS A 100 -2.26 16.53 -0.91
N TRP A 101 -2.16 17.60 -1.69
CA TRP A 101 -0.94 18.41 -1.85
C TRP A 101 -1.07 19.72 -1.08
N LEU A 102 -0.08 20.04 -0.26
CA LEU A 102 -0.06 21.19 0.64
C LEU A 102 1.17 22.06 0.39
N GLY A 103 0.94 23.31 -0.03
CA GLY A 103 2.00 24.26 -0.34
C GLY A 103 1.50 25.41 -1.22
N PRO A 104 2.42 26.16 -1.85
CA PRO A 104 3.86 26.13 -1.61
C PRO A 104 4.19 26.62 -0.20
N VAL A 105 5.02 25.88 0.54
CA VAL A 105 5.56 26.33 1.83
C VAL A 105 6.86 27.09 1.57
N PRO A 106 7.04 28.34 2.05
CA PRO A 106 8.31 29.06 1.86
C PRO A 106 9.51 28.19 2.25
N ILE A 107 10.53 28.12 1.39
CA ILE A 107 11.61 27.13 1.51
C ILE A 107 12.29 27.12 2.89
N GLU A 108 12.56 28.28 3.48
CA GLU A 108 13.12 28.38 4.84
C GLU A 108 12.22 27.76 5.90
N LYS A 109 10.90 28.00 5.78
CA LYS A 109 9.90 27.40 6.66
C LYS A 109 9.82 25.89 6.42
N TRP A 110 9.84 25.46 5.15
CA TRP A 110 9.83 24.05 4.79
C TRP A 110 11.05 23.31 5.36
N LEU A 111 12.25 23.90 5.30
CA LEU A 111 13.47 23.32 5.88
C LEU A 111 13.38 23.21 7.41
N ASN A 112 12.87 24.25 8.08
CA ASN A 112 12.71 24.24 9.53
C ASN A 112 11.68 23.21 10.00
N ASP A 113 10.59 23.08 9.25
CA ASP A 113 9.54 22.15 9.61
C ASP A 113 9.93 20.74 9.14
N PHE A 114 10.03 20.49 7.85
CA PHE A 114 10.09 19.13 7.31
C PHE A 114 11.48 18.48 7.28
N ARG A 115 12.59 19.22 7.26
CA ARG A 115 13.88 18.58 7.05
C ARG A 115 14.28 17.66 8.21
N PRO A 116 15.00 16.56 7.95
CA PRO A 116 15.57 15.73 9.00
C PRO A 116 16.53 16.52 9.88
N THR A 117 16.30 16.64 11.19
CA THR A 117 17.07 17.54 12.05
C THR A 117 18.19 16.80 12.78
N ASN A 118 19.45 16.93 12.33
CA ASN A 118 20.59 16.54 13.15
C ASN A 118 21.69 17.60 13.03
N ARG A 119 21.85 18.44 14.08
CA ARG A 119 22.87 19.50 14.10
C ARG A 119 24.21 18.88 14.50
N LYS A 120 24.92 18.25 13.56
CA LYS A 120 26.38 18.21 13.64
C LYS A 120 26.94 19.43 12.89
N GLN A 121 28.18 19.82 13.18
CA GLN A 121 28.79 20.98 12.52
C GLN A 121 28.76 20.80 10.99
N ARG A 122 28.44 21.87 10.25
CA ARG A 122 28.44 21.89 8.78
C ARG A 122 29.79 21.40 8.27
N ARG A 123 29.78 20.47 7.33
CA ARG A 123 31.01 19.97 6.70
C ARG A 123 31.56 21.04 5.77
N GLU A 124 32.89 21.09 5.61
CA GLU A 124 33.53 22.02 4.66
C GLU A 124 33.33 21.62 3.19
N ARG A 125 32.89 20.38 2.93
CA ARG A 125 32.70 19.85 1.58
C ARG A 125 31.47 20.49 0.93
N ARG A 126 31.60 20.96 -0.30
CA ARG A 126 30.50 21.56 -1.07
C ARG A 126 30.16 20.74 -2.30
N ILE A 127 28.90 20.80 -2.72
CA ILE A 127 28.41 20.20 -3.95
C ILE A 127 28.23 21.30 -5.00
N LEU A 128 29.03 21.25 -6.07
CA LEU A 128 29.02 22.29 -7.11
C LEU A 128 27.91 22.04 -8.15
N PHE A 129 26.68 22.42 -7.82
CA PHE A 129 25.52 22.23 -8.72
C PHE A 129 25.51 23.15 -9.95
N ASN A 130 26.19 24.29 -9.89
CA ASN A 130 26.22 25.27 -10.99
C ASN A 130 26.82 24.74 -12.31
N THR A 131 27.56 23.62 -12.27
CA THR A 131 28.11 22.97 -13.47
C THR A 131 27.12 22.03 -14.17
N ILE A 132 25.92 21.81 -13.61
CA ILE A 132 24.97 20.80 -14.06
C ILE A 132 23.93 21.40 -15.01
N LYS A 133 23.67 20.69 -16.12
CA LYS A 133 22.58 20.99 -17.07
C LYS A 133 21.49 19.94 -16.95
N THR A 134 20.21 20.36 -16.95
CA THR A 134 19.03 19.49 -16.86
C THR A 134 18.58 18.93 -18.23
N THR A 135 19.54 18.59 -19.09
CA THR A 135 19.28 18.03 -20.42
C THR A 135 19.19 16.50 -20.39
N VAL A 136 19.01 15.86 -21.56
CA VAL A 136 19.15 14.40 -21.72
C VAL A 136 20.51 13.95 -21.13
N ASN A 137 20.50 12.97 -20.22
CA ASN A 137 21.62 12.49 -19.38
C ASN A 137 22.06 13.43 -18.23
N GLY A 138 21.20 14.35 -17.79
CA GLY A 138 21.48 15.22 -16.64
C GLY A 138 21.61 14.45 -15.32
N GLU A 139 20.90 13.33 -15.20
CA GLU A 139 20.84 12.50 -13.99
C GLU A 139 22.17 11.80 -13.67
N THR A 140 22.88 11.29 -14.69
CA THR A 140 24.22 10.72 -14.49
C THR A 140 25.17 11.77 -13.91
N ASN A 141 25.19 12.96 -14.50
CA ASN A 141 26.05 14.05 -14.04
C ASN A 141 25.66 14.52 -12.63
N PHE A 142 24.35 14.62 -12.37
CA PHE A 142 23.81 14.94 -11.05
C PHE A 142 24.27 13.97 -9.96
N ALA A 143 24.14 12.66 -10.21
CA ALA A 143 24.62 11.65 -9.28
C ALA A 143 26.14 11.70 -9.10
N ASN A 144 26.90 11.87 -10.18
CA ASN A 144 28.36 11.93 -10.14
C ASN A 144 28.87 13.11 -9.31
N VAL A 145 28.37 14.33 -9.54
CA VAL A 145 28.77 15.53 -8.79
C VAL A 145 28.52 15.35 -7.29
N ILE A 146 27.39 14.77 -6.90
CA ILE A 146 27.07 14.50 -5.50
C ILE A 146 28.05 13.48 -4.90
N ASN A 147 28.32 12.37 -5.60
CA ASN A 147 29.20 11.32 -5.08
C ASN A 147 30.68 11.77 -5.01
N GLU A 148 31.14 12.51 -6.03
CA GLU A 148 32.51 13.03 -6.13
C GLU A 148 32.80 14.10 -5.09
N SER A 149 31.80 14.90 -4.68
CA SER A 149 31.91 15.87 -3.59
C SER A 149 32.37 15.23 -2.27
N GLY A 150 32.12 13.93 -2.10
CA GLY A 150 32.42 13.19 -0.87
C GLY A 150 31.50 13.52 0.30
N VAL A 151 30.45 14.33 0.13
CA VAL A 151 29.47 14.64 1.18
C VAL A 151 28.86 13.36 1.77
N LEU A 152 28.52 12.39 0.92
CA LEU A 152 27.87 11.14 1.33
C LEU A 152 28.85 10.02 1.75
N ARG A 153 30.15 10.15 1.42
CA ARG A 153 31.14 9.06 1.49
C ARG A 153 31.22 8.42 2.89
N ASP A 154 31.32 9.27 3.91
CA ASP A 154 31.52 8.86 5.30
C ASP A 154 30.17 8.58 6.02
N LEU A 155 29.05 8.78 5.34
CA LEU A 155 27.70 8.64 5.89
C LEU A 155 26.98 7.38 5.40
N GLY A 156 27.69 6.54 4.64
CA GLY A 156 27.18 5.26 4.17
C GLY A 156 26.02 5.40 3.18
N LEU A 157 25.99 6.48 2.39
CA LEU A 157 25.00 6.74 1.35
C LEU A 157 25.68 6.98 0.00
N CYS A 158 24.94 6.76 -1.09
CA CYS A 158 25.31 7.20 -2.42
C CYS A 158 24.07 7.67 -3.19
N CYS A 159 24.29 8.58 -4.15
CA CYS A 159 23.29 8.94 -5.15
C CYS A 159 23.49 8.08 -6.39
N LYS A 160 22.44 7.44 -6.90
CA LYS A 160 22.51 6.67 -8.14
C LYS A 160 21.49 7.17 -9.14
N GLU A 161 21.91 7.21 -10.39
CA GLU A 161 21.01 7.32 -11.52
C GLU A 161 20.26 5.99 -11.69
N THR A 162 18.95 6.01 -11.50
CA THR A 162 18.13 4.80 -11.49
C THR A 162 17.34 4.57 -12.78
N HIS A 163 17.42 5.44 -13.78
CA HIS A 163 16.62 5.31 -15.02
C HIS A 163 16.85 4.00 -15.81
N ASN A 164 18.02 3.36 -15.63
CA ASN A 164 18.37 2.06 -16.23
C ASN A 164 18.26 0.89 -15.25
N ILE A 165 17.96 1.16 -13.97
CA ILE A 165 17.89 0.16 -12.91
C ILE A 165 16.41 0.04 -12.50
N PHE A 166 15.75 -0.99 -13.00
CA PHE A 166 14.32 -1.17 -12.77
C PHE A 166 14.07 -1.72 -11.36
N GLY A 167 13.09 -1.16 -10.66
CA GLY A 167 12.57 -1.75 -9.44
C GLY A 167 11.43 -2.72 -9.75
N ARG A 168 11.34 -3.85 -9.05
CA ARG A 168 10.21 -4.79 -9.17
C ARG A 168 9.29 -4.70 -7.95
N ASP A 169 8.03 -4.33 -8.16
CA ASP A 169 7.03 -4.27 -7.09
C ASP A 169 6.17 -5.54 -7.05
N VAL A 170 6.59 -6.49 -6.22
CA VAL A 170 6.01 -7.84 -6.10
C VAL A 170 4.51 -7.83 -5.75
N THR A 171 3.99 -6.74 -5.18
CA THR A 171 2.58 -6.65 -4.77
C THR A 171 1.61 -6.35 -5.92
N THR A 172 2.15 -5.86 -7.05
CA THR A 172 1.36 -5.45 -8.23
C THR A 172 1.81 -6.18 -9.51
N ASP A 173 2.83 -7.02 -9.42
CA ASP A 173 3.53 -7.58 -10.57
C ASP A 173 2.81 -8.79 -11.18
N ALA A 174 1.66 -8.52 -11.80
CA ALA A 174 1.12 -9.38 -12.86
C ALA A 174 1.73 -9.04 -14.23
N ASP A 175 2.34 -7.87 -14.41
CA ASP A 175 2.88 -7.39 -15.68
C ASP A 175 4.19 -6.62 -15.47
N HIS A 176 5.31 -7.17 -15.96
CA HIS A 176 6.69 -6.64 -15.96
C HIS A 176 6.89 -5.28 -16.67
N THR A 177 5.85 -4.46 -16.77
CA THR A 177 5.69 -3.37 -17.73
C THR A 177 5.77 -1.98 -17.10
N LEU A 178 5.79 -1.89 -15.75
CA LEU A 178 5.82 -0.63 -15.04
C LEU A 178 7.26 -0.18 -14.74
N LYS A 179 7.67 0.95 -15.32
CA LYS A 179 8.99 1.54 -15.05
C LYS A 179 8.97 2.36 -13.75
N LEU A 180 9.12 1.68 -12.61
CA LEU A 180 9.25 2.29 -11.28
C LEU A 180 10.71 2.67 -10.98
N ALA A 181 11.23 3.64 -11.72
CA ALA A 181 12.63 4.04 -11.63
C ALA A 181 12.74 5.57 -11.57
N PRO A 182 12.89 6.19 -10.38
CA PRO A 182 13.18 7.62 -10.26
C PRO A 182 14.41 8.02 -11.09
N GLY A 183 14.52 9.28 -11.47
CA GLY A 183 15.70 9.79 -12.18
C GLY A 183 16.97 9.66 -11.34
N ALA A 184 16.88 10.05 -10.07
CA ALA A 184 17.93 9.92 -9.08
C ALA A 184 17.39 9.34 -7.77
N SER A 185 18.11 8.38 -7.20
CA SER A 185 17.77 7.74 -5.93
C SER A 185 18.98 7.72 -4.99
N PHE A 186 18.75 8.04 -3.73
CA PHE A 186 19.74 7.92 -2.66
C PHE A 186 19.51 6.60 -1.94
N ILE A 187 20.55 5.78 -1.85
CA ILE A 187 20.52 4.44 -1.26
C ILE A 187 21.68 4.26 -0.29
N GLY A 188 21.62 3.23 0.56
CA GLY A 188 22.74 2.84 1.42
C GLY A 188 23.96 2.33 0.64
N ASN A 189 25.17 2.60 1.15
CA ASN A 189 26.44 2.12 0.57
C ASN A 189 26.71 0.62 0.80
N LYS A 190 25.92 -0.03 1.66
CA LYS A 190 25.99 -1.47 1.89
C LYS A 190 25.07 -2.18 0.88
N ASP A 191 25.68 -2.88 -0.07
CA ASP A 191 25.14 -4.12 -0.62
C ASP A 191 23.97 -4.03 -1.62
N LEU A 192 24.08 -3.12 -2.60
CA LEU A 192 23.57 -3.41 -3.95
C LEU A 192 24.76 -3.81 -4.82
N GLU A 193 25.36 -4.94 -4.43
CA GLU A 193 26.39 -5.66 -5.19
C GLU A 193 25.92 -5.81 -6.64
N MET A 194 26.62 -5.16 -7.58
CA MET A 194 26.20 -5.11 -8.98
C MET A 194 26.36 -6.47 -9.69
N ASP A 195 27.05 -7.41 -9.03
CA ASP A 195 27.25 -8.82 -9.35
C ASP A 195 26.14 -9.74 -8.81
N LEU A 196 25.21 -9.25 -7.98
CA LEU A 196 23.99 -9.98 -7.65
C LEU A 196 23.20 -10.31 -8.92
N GLY A 197 22.59 -11.50 -8.93
CA GLY A 197 21.67 -11.90 -9.99
C GLY A 197 20.65 -10.79 -10.25
N HIS A 198 20.37 -10.54 -11.54
CA HIS A 198 19.53 -9.42 -11.98
C HIS A 198 18.24 -9.31 -11.16
N GLU A 199 17.54 -10.43 -10.92
CA GLU A 199 16.27 -10.48 -10.19
C GLU A 199 16.35 -10.01 -8.72
N ASP A 200 17.26 -10.56 -7.91
CA ASP A 200 17.41 -10.19 -6.49
C ASP A 200 17.69 -8.69 -6.35
N ARG A 201 18.52 -8.18 -7.26
CA ARG A 201 18.87 -6.76 -7.34
C ARG A 201 17.64 -5.89 -7.63
N LEU A 202 16.83 -6.24 -8.64
CA LEU A 202 15.62 -5.48 -9.00
C LEU A 202 14.58 -5.52 -7.87
N GLN A 203 14.46 -6.64 -7.16
CA GLN A 203 13.52 -6.80 -6.05
C GLN A 203 13.92 -5.99 -4.81
N ARG A 204 15.22 -5.82 -4.55
CA ARG A 204 15.71 -5.06 -3.39
C ARG A 204 15.73 -3.55 -3.64
N LEU A 205 15.99 -3.11 -4.87
CA LEU A 205 16.22 -1.70 -5.18
C LEU A 205 15.16 -0.76 -4.60
N LEU A 206 13.87 -1.03 -4.86
CA LEU A 206 12.77 -0.18 -4.37
C LEU A 206 12.75 -0.08 -2.85
N GLY A 207 13.09 -1.17 -2.16
CA GLY A 207 13.13 -1.21 -0.71
C GLY A 207 14.28 -0.41 -0.10
N ASP A 208 15.38 -0.28 -0.85
CA ASP A 208 16.61 0.39 -0.40
C ASP A 208 16.64 1.90 -0.73
N VAL A 209 15.65 2.41 -1.49
CA VAL A 209 15.53 3.85 -1.79
C VAL A 209 15.15 4.65 -0.54
N LEU A 210 16.05 5.53 -0.11
CA LEU A 210 15.87 6.38 1.07
C LEU A 210 15.27 7.75 0.73
N PHE A 211 15.69 8.34 -0.38
CA PHE A 211 15.30 9.66 -0.86
C PHE A 211 15.38 9.64 -2.39
N PHE A 212 14.41 10.21 -3.10
CA PHE A 212 14.32 10.09 -4.56
C PHE A 212 13.91 11.38 -5.26
N GLY A 213 14.20 11.49 -6.55
CA GLY A 213 13.75 12.64 -7.33
C GLY A 213 13.92 12.44 -8.82
N ASP A 214 13.37 13.40 -9.56
CA ASP A 214 13.48 13.46 -11.02
C ASP A 214 14.07 14.81 -11.43
N LEU A 215 14.93 14.78 -12.46
CA LEU A 215 15.34 15.96 -13.19
C LEU A 215 14.40 16.16 -14.38
N LYS A 216 13.98 17.40 -14.62
CA LYS A 216 13.09 17.79 -15.70
C LYS A 216 13.78 18.77 -16.62
N GLY A 217 13.62 18.56 -17.92
CA GLY A 217 14.18 19.44 -18.94
C GLY A 217 13.35 20.70 -19.20
N LYS A 218 12.13 20.75 -18.67
CA LYS A 218 11.20 21.88 -18.88
C LYS A 218 10.51 22.27 -17.57
N ASN A 219 10.22 23.57 -17.44
CA ASN A 219 9.46 24.12 -16.31
C ASN A 219 8.01 23.63 -16.28
N SER A 220 7.40 23.32 -17.43
CA SER A 220 6.04 22.76 -17.56
C SER A 220 5.85 21.41 -16.88
N GLN A 221 6.95 20.72 -16.55
CA GLN A 221 6.95 19.44 -15.84
C GLN A 221 7.04 19.61 -14.31
N ASP A 222 6.91 20.84 -13.79
CA ASP A 222 6.73 21.05 -12.35
C ASP A 222 5.45 20.36 -11.89
N LEU A 223 5.58 19.41 -10.97
CA LEU A 223 4.46 18.64 -10.44
C LEU A 223 3.47 19.49 -9.62
N CYS A 224 3.86 20.70 -9.21
CA CYS A 224 2.98 21.58 -8.43
C CYS A 224 2.37 22.71 -9.25
N TRP A 225 2.59 22.79 -10.57
CA TRP A 225 2.20 23.91 -11.43
C TRP A 225 0.84 24.55 -11.11
N ASP A 226 -0.26 23.80 -11.18
CA ASP A 226 -1.63 24.30 -10.94
C ASP A 226 -1.88 24.73 -9.50
N LEU A 227 -1.00 24.31 -8.59
CA LEU A 227 -1.07 24.51 -7.15
C LEU A 227 -0.17 25.67 -6.67
N THR A 228 0.76 26.12 -7.52
CA THR A 228 1.67 27.24 -7.25
C THR A 228 0.96 28.59 -7.24
N SER A 229 1.58 29.58 -6.61
CA SER A 229 1.09 30.97 -6.63
C SER A 229 1.34 31.64 -7.99
N ALA A 230 0.62 32.73 -8.28
CA ALA A 230 0.81 33.45 -9.55
C ALA A 230 2.25 33.96 -9.72
N GLU A 231 2.89 34.36 -8.62
CA GLU A 231 4.28 34.81 -8.59
C GLU A 231 5.27 33.68 -8.95
N GLU A 232 5.03 32.45 -8.48
CA GLU A 232 5.87 31.30 -8.86
C GLU A 232 5.67 30.89 -10.33
N ARG A 233 4.46 31.08 -10.89
CA ARG A 233 4.22 30.81 -12.31
C ARG A 233 4.97 31.78 -13.22
N GLU A 234 5.07 33.04 -12.79
CA GLU A 234 5.86 34.05 -13.47
C GLU A 234 7.35 33.69 -13.49
N LEU A 235 7.90 33.20 -12.36
CA LEU A 235 9.30 32.73 -12.28
C LEU A 235 9.61 31.58 -13.26
N LEU A 236 8.63 30.77 -13.61
CA LEU A 236 8.79 29.65 -14.54
C LEU A 236 8.65 30.06 -16.01
N GLU A 237 8.34 31.33 -16.29
CA GLU A 237 8.24 31.94 -17.63
C GLU A 237 7.37 31.15 -18.64
N ILE A 238 6.35 30.44 -18.16
CA ILE A 238 5.46 29.66 -19.04
C ILE A 238 4.43 30.61 -19.67
N LEU A 239 4.40 30.65 -21.00
CA LEU A 239 3.47 31.47 -21.76
C LEU A 239 2.01 31.00 -21.54
N ALA A 240 1.05 31.93 -21.54
CA ALA A 240 -0.37 31.61 -21.37
C ALA A 240 -0.91 30.59 -22.39
N GLU A 241 -0.28 30.50 -23.57
CA GLU A 241 -0.63 29.57 -24.64
C GLU A 241 -0.17 28.12 -24.36
N GLU A 242 0.73 27.91 -23.38
CA GLU A 242 1.24 26.59 -22.99
C GLU A 242 0.58 26.03 -21.73
N LEU A 243 -0.44 26.74 -21.21
CA LEU A 243 -1.06 26.45 -19.91
C LEU A 243 -1.67 25.04 -19.84
N ASP A 244 -2.52 24.68 -20.81
CA ASP A 244 -3.22 23.40 -20.84
C ASP A 244 -2.24 22.22 -20.93
N LYS A 245 -1.16 22.40 -21.69
CA LYS A 245 -0.11 21.39 -21.84
C LYS A 245 0.73 21.25 -20.57
N ALA A 246 1.03 22.36 -19.90
CA ALA A 246 1.75 22.35 -18.63
C ALA A 246 0.91 21.68 -17.52
N GLU A 247 -0.40 21.91 -17.49
CA GLU A 247 -1.33 21.23 -16.57
C GLU A 247 -1.31 19.71 -16.79
N GLU A 248 -1.36 19.24 -18.04
CA GLU A 248 -1.28 17.81 -18.37
C GLU A 248 0.07 17.20 -17.95
N GLU A 249 1.20 17.82 -18.32
CA GLU A 249 2.55 17.35 -17.96
C GLU A 249 2.76 17.33 -16.43
N SER A 250 2.23 18.35 -15.73
CA SER A 250 2.25 18.45 -14.26
C SER A 250 1.45 17.31 -13.61
N PHE A 251 0.24 17.07 -14.11
CA PHE A 251 -0.64 16.00 -13.62
C PHE A 251 0.01 14.62 -13.74
N PHE A 252 0.62 14.31 -14.90
CA PHE A 252 1.35 13.05 -15.07
C PHE A 252 2.59 12.95 -14.17
N THR A 253 3.29 14.07 -13.96
CA THR A 253 4.45 14.09 -13.05
C THR A 253 4.04 13.82 -11.60
N ARG A 254 2.91 14.37 -11.12
CA ARG A 254 2.34 14.04 -9.80
C ARG A 254 2.03 12.55 -9.67
N GLY A 255 1.34 11.98 -10.66
CA GLY A 255 1.02 10.56 -10.70
C GLY A 255 2.27 9.67 -10.63
N LYS A 256 3.33 10.10 -11.30
CA LYS A 256 4.62 9.39 -11.34
C LYS A 256 5.31 9.36 -9.98
N PHE A 257 5.39 10.49 -9.30
CA PHE A 257 5.94 10.56 -7.94
C PHE A 257 5.10 9.75 -6.94
N ALA A 258 3.77 9.77 -7.07
CA ALA A 258 2.89 8.96 -6.24
C ALA A 258 3.11 7.45 -6.45
N CYS A 259 3.29 7.00 -7.69
CA CYS A 259 3.66 5.62 -8.00
C CYS A 259 4.99 5.22 -7.36
N TYR A 260 6.02 6.09 -7.45
CA TYR A 260 7.32 5.84 -6.80
C TYR A 260 7.18 5.71 -5.28
N ALA A 261 6.51 6.67 -4.64
CA ALA A 261 6.30 6.66 -3.20
C ALA A 261 5.53 5.41 -2.75
N ARG A 262 4.50 5.00 -3.49
CA ARG A 262 3.74 3.77 -3.25
C ARG A 262 4.65 2.55 -3.34
N ALA A 263 5.41 2.42 -4.42
CA ALA A 263 6.23 1.25 -4.70
C ALA A 263 7.38 1.09 -3.70
N ILE A 264 8.07 2.17 -3.36
CA ILE A 264 9.11 2.19 -2.32
C ILE A 264 8.52 1.69 -1.00
N CYS A 265 7.39 2.24 -0.58
CA CYS A 265 6.71 1.84 0.66
C CYS A 265 6.09 0.43 0.64
N ALA A 266 5.75 -0.12 -0.53
CA ALA A 266 5.29 -1.50 -0.65
C ALA A 266 6.43 -2.49 -0.44
N ASN A 267 7.66 -2.09 -0.79
CA ASN A 267 8.86 -2.93 -0.77
C ASN A 267 9.81 -2.65 0.42
N SER A 268 9.49 -1.65 1.26
CA SER A 268 10.20 -1.29 2.49
C SER A 268 9.25 -0.90 3.63
N HIS A 269 9.77 -0.60 4.82
CA HIS A 269 8.99 -0.14 5.96
C HIS A 269 9.27 1.34 6.23
N ARG A 270 8.38 2.21 5.72
CA ARG A 270 8.53 3.67 5.79
C ARG A 270 7.35 4.35 6.48
N THR A 271 7.68 5.31 7.32
CA THR A 271 6.70 6.20 7.97
C THR A 271 6.42 7.43 7.13
N HIS A 272 7.45 7.91 6.42
CA HIS A 272 7.38 9.01 5.46
C HIS A 272 8.54 8.88 4.46
N LEU A 273 8.46 9.64 3.37
CA LEU A 273 9.49 9.73 2.34
C LEU A 273 9.83 11.19 2.06
N TYR A 274 11.07 11.43 1.70
CA TYR A 274 11.48 12.68 1.08
C TYR A 274 11.58 12.48 -0.42
N ALA A 275 11.28 13.53 -1.17
CA ALA A 275 11.58 13.57 -2.58
C ALA A 275 11.92 14.99 -3.07
N PHE A 276 12.37 15.10 -4.31
CA PHE A 276 12.66 16.38 -4.93
C PHE A 276 12.35 16.37 -6.43
N VAL A 277 12.08 17.55 -6.97
CA VAL A 277 12.05 17.78 -8.42
C VAL A 277 13.06 18.87 -8.77
N ILE A 278 13.90 18.60 -9.75
CA ILE A 278 14.83 19.58 -10.33
C ILE A 278 14.26 20.04 -11.67
N LEU A 279 14.09 21.34 -11.81
CA LEU A 279 13.76 22.05 -13.05
C LEU A 279 15.03 22.73 -13.58
N PRO A 280 15.02 23.28 -14.81
CA PRO A 280 16.16 23.99 -15.39
C PRO A 280 16.94 24.87 -14.42
N ASP A 281 16.28 25.81 -13.73
CA ASP A 281 16.94 26.74 -12.80
C ASP A 281 16.42 26.68 -11.36
N PHE A 282 15.31 25.98 -11.14
CA PHE A 282 14.65 25.89 -9.85
C PHE A 282 14.45 24.45 -9.39
N ALA A 283 14.20 24.26 -8.09
CA ALA A 283 13.85 22.96 -7.53
C ALA A 283 12.74 23.09 -6.49
N ARG A 284 12.14 21.94 -6.14
CA ARG A 284 11.27 21.79 -4.96
C ARG A 284 11.68 20.59 -4.14
N LEU A 285 11.54 20.72 -2.82
CA LEU A 285 11.62 19.62 -1.87
C LEU A 285 10.21 19.18 -1.49
N LEU A 286 10.05 17.87 -1.31
CA LEU A 286 8.77 17.20 -1.07
C LEU A 286 8.88 16.30 0.16
N TYR A 287 7.86 16.34 1.02
CA TYR A 287 7.68 15.45 2.15
C TYR A 287 6.38 14.67 1.96
N PHE A 288 6.49 13.35 1.85
CA PHE A 288 5.39 12.42 1.64
C PHE A 288 5.09 11.66 2.93
N ASP A 289 3.85 11.71 3.40
CA ASP A 289 3.33 10.77 4.39
C ASP A 289 1.93 10.29 3.99
N ARG A 290 1.32 9.43 4.81
CA ARG A 290 0.02 8.85 4.44
C ARG A 290 -1.14 9.85 4.41
N SER A 291 -0.97 11.05 4.97
CA SER A 291 -1.97 12.12 4.86
C SER A 291 -1.86 12.87 3.53
N GLY A 292 -0.66 12.96 2.94
CA GLY A 292 -0.44 13.63 1.67
C GLY A 292 1.00 14.08 1.46
N VAL A 293 1.17 15.20 0.77
CA VAL A 293 2.47 15.76 0.40
C VAL A 293 2.59 17.22 0.82
N GLY A 294 3.61 17.55 1.61
CA GLY A 294 4.04 18.92 1.88
C GLY A 294 5.19 19.33 0.95
N TYR A 295 5.03 20.39 0.18
CA TYR A 295 6.04 20.81 -0.80
C TYR A 295 6.53 22.24 -0.59
N SER A 296 7.80 22.49 -0.92
CA SER A 296 8.42 23.81 -0.80
C SER A 296 8.02 24.74 -1.95
N SER A 297 8.17 26.04 -1.74
CA SER A 297 8.29 27.02 -2.82
C SER A 297 9.50 26.70 -3.70
N LEU A 298 9.53 27.25 -4.91
CA LEU A 298 10.70 27.21 -5.78
C LEU A 298 11.90 27.83 -5.08
N PHE A 299 13.07 27.26 -5.32
CA PHE A 299 14.36 27.83 -4.94
C PHE A 299 15.40 27.53 -6.01
N ASP A 300 16.38 28.43 -6.17
CA ASP A 300 17.50 28.24 -7.10
C ASP A 300 18.46 27.19 -6.54
N TRP A 301 18.47 26.01 -7.14
CA TRP A 301 19.28 24.88 -6.65
C TRP A 301 20.73 24.90 -7.16
N LYS A 302 21.05 25.76 -8.13
CA LYS A 302 22.39 25.87 -8.71
C LYS A 302 23.26 26.88 -7.97
N ASN A 303 22.64 27.99 -7.56
CA ASN A 303 23.36 29.14 -7.00
C ASN A 303 23.10 29.35 -5.50
N THR A 304 22.28 28.51 -4.85
CA THR A 304 22.14 28.47 -3.39
C THR A 304 22.66 27.16 -2.81
N ASP A 305 22.89 27.12 -1.51
CA ASP A 305 23.29 25.93 -0.76
C ASP A 305 22.10 25.14 -0.20
N ILE A 306 20.86 25.48 -0.55
CA ILE A 306 19.64 24.86 0.00
C ILE A 306 19.59 23.34 -0.25
N LEU A 307 19.86 22.92 -1.49
CA LEU A 307 19.83 21.49 -1.85
C LEU A 307 21.00 20.73 -1.20
N GLU A 308 22.18 21.36 -1.14
CA GLU A 308 23.36 20.83 -0.46
C GLU A 308 23.06 20.63 1.04
N GLU A 309 22.56 21.66 1.72
CA GLU A 309 22.22 21.62 3.14
C GLU A 309 21.18 20.53 3.43
N PHE A 310 20.17 20.38 2.57
CA PHE A 310 19.18 19.32 2.72
C PHE A 310 19.83 17.93 2.60
N ILE A 311 20.65 17.70 1.58
CA ILE A 311 21.33 16.40 1.35
C ILE A 311 22.25 16.07 2.53
N GLU A 312 23.01 17.03 3.03
CA GLU A 312 23.86 16.86 4.22
C GLU A 312 23.02 16.51 5.46
N SER A 313 21.98 17.29 5.73
CA SER A 313 21.08 17.08 6.86
C SER A 313 20.40 15.70 6.80
N PHE A 314 19.98 15.27 5.61
CA PHE A 314 19.42 13.93 5.39
C PHE A 314 20.46 12.83 5.61
N ALA A 315 21.67 13.03 5.12
CA ALA A 315 22.75 12.06 5.25
C ALA A 315 23.22 11.89 6.70
N GLU A 316 23.06 12.89 7.56
CA GLU A 316 23.40 12.79 8.99
C GLU A 316 22.23 12.36 9.88
N ALA A 317 21.02 12.31 9.33
CA ALA A 317 19.81 11.94 10.03
C ALA A 317 19.81 10.47 10.51
N THR A 318 19.15 10.23 11.64
CA THR A 318 18.90 8.87 12.14
C THR A 318 17.90 8.13 11.23
N PRO A 319 17.80 6.79 11.29
CA PRO A 319 16.81 6.03 10.53
C PRO A 319 15.38 6.59 10.69
N LEU A 320 14.96 6.87 11.93
CA LEU A 320 13.66 7.46 12.23
C LEU A 320 13.44 8.80 11.50
N GLN A 321 14.44 9.68 11.53
CA GLN A 321 14.39 11.00 10.89
C GLN A 321 14.40 10.92 9.35
N ARG A 322 14.94 9.84 8.77
CA ARG A 322 14.84 9.55 7.33
C ARG A 322 13.49 8.93 6.95
N GLY A 323 12.62 8.66 7.92
CA GLY A 323 11.33 8.04 7.72
C GLY A 323 11.37 6.53 7.59
N ILE A 324 12.37 5.88 8.17
CA ILE A 324 12.40 4.42 8.37
C ILE A 324 11.55 4.10 9.61
N ASP A 325 10.69 3.09 9.48
CA ASP A 325 9.91 2.53 10.59
C ASP A 325 10.80 1.64 11.46
N THR A 326 11.10 2.11 12.68
CA THR A 326 12.01 1.45 13.62
C THR A 326 11.41 0.22 14.30
N SER A 327 10.11 -0.03 14.16
CA SER A 327 9.50 -1.29 14.62
C SER A 327 9.91 -2.49 13.77
N VAL A 328 10.62 -2.27 12.66
CA VAL A 328 11.04 -3.30 11.72
C VAL A 328 12.53 -3.19 11.44
N THR A 329 13.23 -4.32 11.52
CA THR A 329 14.66 -4.42 11.22
C THR A 329 14.90 -5.50 10.18
N ASN A 330 15.87 -5.28 9.30
CA ASN A 330 16.31 -6.26 8.33
C ASN A 330 17.22 -7.30 9.00
N ILE A 331 16.97 -8.59 8.79
CA ILE A 331 17.78 -9.70 9.31
C ILE A 331 18.23 -10.62 8.18
N SER A 332 19.41 -11.22 8.36
CA SER A 332 19.98 -12.16 7.39
C SER A 332 19.18 -13.47 7.35
N ALA A 333 19.19 -14.15 6.21
CA ALA A 333 18.71 -15.53 6.11
C ALA A 333 19.46 -16.53 7.00
N GLN A 334 20.65 -16.19 7.52
CA GLN A 334 21.40 -17.04 8.47
C GLN A 334 21.17 -16.66 9.94
N ASP A 335 20.22 -15.77 10.23
CA ASP A 335 19.88 -15.41 11.61
C ASP A 335 19.11 -16.54 12.31
N ASP A 336 19.47 -16.88 13.55
CA ASP A 336 18.81 -17.94 14.34
C ASP A 336 17.29 -17.77 14.45
N LEU A 337 16.77 -16.54 14.35
CA LEU A 337 15.33 -16.29 14.39
C LEU A 337 14.62 -16.77 13.11
N VAL A 338 15.32 -16.79 11.97
CA VAL A 338 14.82 -17.32 10.70
C VAL A 338 14.72 -18.84 10.77
N ASP A 339 15.73 -19.52 11.32
CA ASP A 339 15.72 -20.98 11.50
C ASP A 339 14.57 -21.43 12.43
N LYS A 340 14.34 -20.68 13.52
CA LYS A 340 13.20 -20.92 14.41
C LYS A 340 11.87 -20.69 13.70
N ALA A 341 11.76 -19.62 12.93
CA ALA A 341 10.56 -19.35 12.14
C ALA A 341 10.28 -20.47 11.13
N GLN A 342 11.32 -21.00 10.48
CA GLN A 342 11.21 -22.13 9.57
C GLN A 342 10.68 -23.38 10.25
N THR A 343 11.21 -23.70 11.42
CA THR A 343 10.76 -24.87 12.21
C THR A 343 9.28 -24.76 12.54
N ILE A 344 8.84 -23.63 13.10
CA ILE A 344 7.43 -23.37 13.47
C ILE A 344 6.53 -23.47 12.23
N PHE A 345 6.97 -22.90 11.10
CA PHE A 345 6.18 -22.93 9.88
C PHE A 345 6.01 -24.35 9.33
N THR A 346 7.09 -25.14 9.29
CA THR A 346 7.04 -26.53 8.82
C THR A 346 6.10 -27.36 9.70
N GLU A 347 6.18 -27.23 11.02
CA GLU A 347 5.27 -27.93 11.94
C GLU A 347 3.79 -27.56 11.70
N ALA A 348 3.52 -26.28 11.47
CA ALA A 348 2.16 -25.80 11.17
C ALA A 348 1.65 -26.30 9.80
N TYR A 349 2.52 -26.41 8.81
CA TYR A 349 2.18 -26.92 7.48
C TYR A 349 1.93 -28.43 7.51
N ASP A 350 2.79 -29.19 8.20
CA ASP A 350 2.67 -30.65 8.34
C ASP A 350 1.41 -31.07 9.12
N ALA A 351 0.86 -30.17 9.94
CA ALA A 351 -0.44 -30.36 10.59
C ALA A 351 -1.63 -30.32 9.60
N GLY A 352 -1.45 -29.85 8.36
CA GLY A 352 -2.36 -30.04 7.20
C GLY A 352 -3.68 -29.24 7.19
N ASP A 353 -4.28 -29.00 8.34
CA ASP A 353 -5.65 -28.48 8.47
C ASP A 353 -5.72 -26.99 8.90
N VAL A 354 -4.59 -26.27 8.95
CA VAL A 354 -4.53 -24.89 9.48
C VAL A 354 -4.29 -23.82 8.41
N LEU A 355 -3.46 -24.12 7.41
CA LEU A 355 -3.05 -23.16 6.38
C LEU A 355 -3.71 -23.47 5.02
N PRO A 356 -4.04 -22.46 4.20
CA PRO A 356 -4.45 -22.67 2.81
C PRO A 356 -3.42 -23.48 2.02
N ASP A 357 -3.87 -24.26 1.04
CA ASP A 357 -2.99 -25.17 0.26
C ASP A 357 -1.90 -24.42 -0.50
N GLU A 358 -2.21 -23.22 -0.96
CA GLU A 358 -1.29 -22.34 -1.69
C GLU A 358 -0.20 -21.71 -0.80
N VAL A 359 -0.38 -21.74 0.53
CA VAL A 359 0.57 -21.15 1.49
C VAL A 359 1.61 -22.20 1.86
N THR A 360 2.73 -22.17 1.15
CA THR A 360 3.93 -22.97 1.44
C THR A 360 5.06 -22.08 1.95
N TRP A 361 6.10 -22.66 2.54
CA TRP A 361 7.27 -21.89 2.99
C TRP A 361 7.82 -21.08 1.82
N ASP A 362 8.07 -21.73 0.68
CA ASP A 362 8.64 -21.08 -0.50
C ASP A 362 7.75 -19.98 -1.10
N SER A 363 6.43 -20.05 -0.91
CA SER A 363 5.50 -19.00 -1.34
C SER A 363 5.54 -17.75 -0.44
N VAL A 364 5.96 -17.90 0.81
CA VAL A 364 5.98 -16.83 1.82
C VAL A 364 7.41 -16.31 2.04
N PHE A 365 8.32 -17.24 2.28
CA PHE A 365 9.75 -17.08 2.52
C PHE A 365 10.50 -17.82 1.41
N THR A 366 10.72 -17.13 0.28
CA THR A 366 11.45 -17.68 -0.88
C THR A 366 12.65 -18.50 -0.40
N SER A 367 12.68 -19.79 -0.74
CA SER A 367 13.65 -20.77 -0.23
C SER A 367 15.06 -20.37 -0.62
N HIS A 368 15.74 -19.63 0.25
CA HIS A 368 17.19 -19.44 0.25
C HIS A 368 17.81 -19.15 -1.12
N ALA A 369 17.12 -18.41 -2.00
CA ALA A 369 17.53 -18.20 -3.39
C ALA A 369 18.86 -17.44 -3.54
N SER A 370 19.40 -16.91 -2.44
CA SER A 370 20.71 -16.30 -2.38
C SER A 370 21.18 -16.20 -0.94
N LYS A 371 22.49 -16.31 -0.69
CA LYS A 371 23.11 -15.97 0.61
C LYS A 371 22.82 -14.53 1.06
N HIS A 372 22.34 -13.70 0.13
CA HIS A 372 21.99 -12.29 0.33
C HIS A 372 20.49 -12.05 0.55
N THR A 373 19.66 -13.11 0.64
CA THR A 373 18.24 -12.97 0.99
C THR A 373 18.12 -12.39 2.40
N THR A 374 17.27 -11.38 2.53
CA THR A 374 16.97 -10.74 3.81
C THR A 374 15.50 -10.87 4.17
N TYR A 375 15.24 -11.01 5.46
CA TYR A 375 13.91 -11.03 6.05
C TYR A 375 13.70 -9.78 6.91
N TRP A 376 12.45 -9.54 7.31
CA TRP A 376 12.07 -8.46 8.22
C TRP A 376 11.68 -9.04 9.57
N LEU A 377 12.41 -8.63 10.60
CA LEU A 377 12.03 -8.81 11.99
C LEU A 377 11.14 -7.64 12.40
N CYS A 378 9.86 -7.92 12.63
CA CYS A 378 8.88 -6.95 13.11
C CYS A 378 8.71 -7.10 14.63
N ASN A 379 9.10 -6.10 15.39
CA ASN A 379 8.81 -6.01 16.82
C ASN A 379 7.42 -5.38 16.98
N VAL A 380 6.40 -6.23 17.13
CA VAL A 380 5.02 -5.79 17.28
C VAL A 380 4.77 -5.45 18.74
N TYR A 381 4.31 -4.23 19.01
CA TYR A 381 3.92 -3.79 20.35
C TYR A 381 2.42 -4.00 20.56
N ASP A 382 2.03 -4.48 21.73
CA ASP A 382 0.64 -4.58 22.15
C ASP A 382 0.40 -3.69 23.38
N GLU A 383 -0.48 -2.69 23.22
CA GLU A 383 -0.76 -1.68 24.24
C GLU A 383 -1.47 -2.27 25.47
N ALA A 384 -2.31 -3.29 25.26
CA ALA A 384 -3.12 -3.89 26.32
C ALA A 384 -2.27 -4.71 27.29
N SER A 385 -1.37 -5.55 26.76
CA SER A 385 -0.44 -6.38 27.52
C SER A 385 0.87 -5.66 27.86
N LYS A 386 1.16 -4.51 27.23
CA LYS A 386 2.43 -3.78 27.32
C LYS A 386 3.62 -4.70 27.06
N SER A 387 3.57 -5.42 25.95
CA SER A 387 4.57 -6.43 25.60
C SER A 387 4.92 -6.37 24.12
N PHE A 388 6.03 -7.03 23.76
CA PHE A 388 6.44 -7.19 22.36
C PHE A 388 6.48 -8.65 21.94
N HIS A 389 6.05 -8.88 20.71
CA HIS A 389 6.25 -10.11 19.96
C HIS A 389 7.19 -9.85 18.77
N ARG A 390 8.07 -10.80 18.49
CA ARG A 390 8.92 -10.80 17.29
C ARG A 390 8.23 -11.61 16.21
N VAL A 391 7.98 -10.97 15.07
CA VAL A 391 7.37 -11.60 13.91
C VAL A 391 8.33 -11.55 12.73
N VAL A 392 8.73 -12.71 12.21
CA VAL A 392 9.58 -12.82 11.03
C VAL A 392 8.70 -12.84 9.79
N THR A 393 9.00 -11.97 8.83
CA THR A 393 8.29 -11.87 7.54
C THR A 393 9.27 -11.68 6.39
N HIS A 394 8.84 -11.92 5.15
CA HIS A 394 9.65 -11.65 3.97
C HIS A 394 9.12 -10.46 3.15
N ARG A 395 8.05 -10.65 2.36
CA ARG A 395 7.45 -9.59 1.55
C ARG A 395 5.95 -9.50 1.82
N ALA A 396 5.37 -8.34 1.54
CA ALA A 396 3.93 -8.18 1.63
C ALA A 396 3.25 -9.02 0.54
N HIS A 397 2.23 -9.79 0.90
CA HIS A 397 1.41 -10.54 -0.06
C HIS A 397 0.29 -9.69 -0.64
N THR A 398 -0.14 -8.70 0.12
CA THR A 398 -1.16 -7.73 -0.29
C THR A 398 -0.70 -6.34 0.10
N SER A 399 -0.97 -5.36 -0.77
CA SER A 399 -0.69 -3.95 -0.49
C SER A 399 -1.72 -3.09 -1.21
N SER A 400 -2.11 -1.98 -0.59
CA SER A 400 -2.96 -0.98 -1.24
C SER A 400 -2.31 -0.46 -2.55
N PRO A 401 -3.13 -0.19 -3.59
CA PRO A 401 -2.63 0.31 -4.87
C PRO A 401 -2.21 1.78 -4.84
N TYR A 402 -2.56 2.52 -3.77
CA TYR A 402 -2.32 3.95 -3.61
C TYR A 402 -1.38 4.26 -2.44
N PHE A 403 -0.68 5.40 -2.52
CA PHE A 403 0.25 5.84 -1.49
C PHE A 403 -0.44 6.39 -0.24
N ALA A 404 -1.33 7.38 -0.39
CA ALA A 404 -1.99 8.03 0.74
C ALA A 404 -3.19 7.23 1.27
N GLY A 405 -3.61 7.51 2.49
CA GLY A 405 -4.71 6.83 3.15
C GLY A 405 -4.29 5.63 4.01
N ARG A 406 -5.17 4.63 4.12
CA ARG A 406 -4.98 3.47 5.02
C ARG A 406 -3.76 2.62 4.67
N ALA A 407 -3.33 2.61 3.41
CA ALA A 407 -2.12 1.94 2.92
C ALA A 407 -1.89 0.54 3.52
N THR A 408 -2.97 -0.26 3.60
CA THR A 408 -2.97 -1.57 4.23
C THR A 408 -2.01 -2.51 3.51
N ARG A 409 -1.20 -3.23 4.30
CA ARG A 409 -0.28 -4.28 3.85
C ARG A 409 -0.52 -5.54 4.67
N GLY A 410 -0.58 -6.67 3.99
CA GLY A 410 -0.74 -7.99 4.59
C GLY A 410 0.50 -8.85 4.42
N TYR A 411 0.90 -9.52 5.48
CA TYR A 411 2.03 -10.42 5.51
C TYR A 411 1.59 -11.75 6.13
N ILE A 412 1.99 -12.86 5.55
CA ILE A 412 2.06 -14.12 6.31
C ILE A 412 3.45 -14.15 6.92
N GLY A 413 3.49 -14.35 8.23
CA GLY A 413 4.68 -14.31 9.04
C GLY A 413 4.67 -15.40 10.08
N VAL A 414 5.78 -15.51 10.80
CA VAL A 414 5.89 -16.39 11.96
C VAL A 414 6.13 -15.55 13.19
N ASP A 415 5.18 -15.59 14.12
CA ASP A 415 5.37 -15.05 15.45
C ASP A 415 6.16 -16.08 16.27
N ILE A 416 7.44 -15.76 16.50
CA ILE A 416 8.37 -16.67 17.18
C ILE A 416 8.21 -16.67 18.70
N ASP A 417 7.56 -15.64 19.27
CA ASP A 417 7.30 -15.58 20.70
C ASP A 417 6.02 -16.35 21.06
N GLU A 418 5.01 -16.35 20.18
CA GLU A 418 3.79 -17.16 20.33
C GLU A 418 3.94 -18.58 19.74
N GLY A 419 4.87 -18.80 18.81
CA GLY A 419 5.09 -20.11 18.18
C GLY A 419 4.04 -20.45 17.11
N VAL A 420 3.55 -19.45 16.37
CA VAL A 420 2.47 -19.63 15.39
C VAL A 420 2.78 -18.95 14.06
N VAL A 421 2.27 -19.55 12.97
CA VAL A 421 2.14 -18.85 11.69
C VAL A 421 0.94 -17.92 11.78
N ALA A 422 1.16 -16.64 11.51
CA ALA A 422 0.17 -15.59 11.68
C ALA A 422 0.04 -14.72 10.43
N TYR A 423 -1.16 -14.18 10.24
CA TYR A 423 -1.33 -13.06 9.32
C TYR A 423 -1.11 -11.76 10.07
N MET A 424 -0.11 -10.98 9.64
CA MET A 424 0.16 -9.64 10.16
C MET A 424 -0.42 -8.61 9.20
N LYS A 425 -1.42 -7.86 9.67
CA LYS A 425 -1.94 -6.67 8.99
C LYS A 425 -1.19 -5.45 9.51
N ARG A 426 -0.61 -4.65 8.61
CA ARG A 426 -0.10 -3.31 8.91
C ARG A 426 -0.95 -2.29 8.18
N SER A 427 -1.49 -1.30 8.87
CA SER A 427 -2.31 -0.25 8.26
C SER A 427 -2.09 1.09 8.94
N TRP A 428 -2.53 2.15 8.27
CA TRP A 428 -2.61 3.49 8.81
C TRP A 428 -4.07 3.74 9.16
N ARG A 429 -4.44 3.54 10.42
CA ARG A 429 -5.82 3.79 10.87
C ARG A 429 -6.08 5.29 10.93
N ILE A 430 -7.31 5.70 10.69
CA ILE A 430 -7.72 7.10 10.84
C ILE A 430 -7.54 7.47 12.32
N ASP A 431 -6.85 8.58 12.58
CA ASP A 431 -6.65 9.10 13.93
C ASP A 431 -7.80 10.03 14.31
N ASP A 432 -8.99 9.44 14.50
CA ASP A 432 -10.20 10.14 14.90
C ASP A 432 -11.02 9.20 15.81
N ALA A 433 -11.52 9.73 16.93
CA ALA A 433 -12.27 8.95 17.92
C ALA A 433 -13.54 8.29 17.35
N ALA A 434 -14.07 8.77 16.23
CA ALA A 434 -15.19 8.17 15.52
C ALA A 434 -14.83 6.87 14.78
N PHE A 435 -13.54 6.58 14.62
CA PHE A 435 -12.99 5.37 14.02
C PHE A 435 -12.18 4.62 15.09
N PRO A 436 -12.82 3.70 15.85
CA PRO A 436 -12.10 2.94 16.86
C PRO A 436 -11.01 2.07 16.22
N LYS A 437 -9.98 1.74 17.00
CA LYS A 437 -8.92 0.81 16.54
C LYS A 437 -9.57 -0.53 16.20
N GLU A 438 -9.22 -1.11 15.06
CA GLU A 438 -9.79 -2.39 14.65
C GLU A 438 -9.57 -3.49 15.71
N ILE A 439 -8.39 -3.51 16.35
CA ILE A 439 -8.09 -4.47 17.41
C ILE A 439 -9.06 -4.38 18.60
N ASP A 440 -9.49 -3.17 18.98
CA ASP A 440 -10.45 -2.96 20.07
C ASP A 440 -11.82 -3.54 19.72
N ASN A 441 -12.20 -3.50 18.44
CA ASN A 441 -13.43 -4.13 17.97
C ASN A 441 -13.35 -5.65 18.12
N TYR A 442 -12.22 -6.27 17.74
CA TYR A 442 -12.05 -7.72 17.94
C TYR A 442 -12.07 -8.12 19.42
N TYR A 443 -11.44 -7.35 20.32
CA TYR A 443 -11.54 -7.60 21.76
C TYR A 443 -12.97 -7.47 22.28
N SER A 444 -13.71 -6.46 21.81
CA SER A 444 -15.13 -6.31 22.09
C SER A 444 -15.94 -7.51 21.61
N PHE A 445 -15.66 -8.02 20.41
CA PHE A 445 -16.34 -9.15 19.78
C PHE A 445 -16.08 -10.48 20.49
N ALA A 446 -14.86 -10.68 21.00
CA ALA A 446 -14.48 -11.85 21.77
C ALA A 446 -15.16 -11.90 23.15
N THR A 447 -15.56 -10.76 23.70
CA THR A 447 -16.23 -10.69 25.00
C THR A 447 -17.65 -11.27 24.92
N ARG A 448 -17.90 -12.35 25.66
CA ARG A 448 -19.21 -13.02 25.69
C ARG A 448 -20.29 -12.17 26.38
N THR A 449 -21.52 -12.24 25.90
CA THR A 449 -22.70 -11.67 26.58
C THR A 449 -23.05 -12.48 27.84
N LYS A 450 -24.02 -12.00 28.63
CA LYS A 450 -24.53 -12.73 29.80
C LYS A 450 -25.09 -14.10 29.44
N GLU A 451 -25.61 -14.23 28.21
CA GLU A 451 -26.14 -15.46 27.62
C GLU A 451 -25.03 -16.33 27.00
N GLY A 452 -23.75 -15.96 27.15
CA GLY A 452 -22.60 -16.73 26.67
C GLY A 452 -22.31 -16.57 25.17
N LYS A 453 -23.01 -15.69 24.45
CA LYS A 453 -22.83 -15.48 23.00
C LYS A 453 -21.68 -14.53 22.70
N SER A 454 -20.97 -14.75 21.59
CA SER A 454 -19.94 -13.86 21.05
C SER A 454 -20.09 -13.76 19.53
N VAL A 455 -19.39 -12.83 18.89
CA VAL A 455 -19.41 -12.73 17.43
C VAL A 455 -18.61 -13.90 16.84
N PRO A 456 -19.19 -14.73 15.96
CA PRO A 456 -18.52 -15.88 15.34
C PRO A 456 -17.74 -15.47 14.07
N HIS A 457 -17.02 -16.42 13.46
CA HIS A 457 -16.46 -16.31 12.11
C HIS A 457 -15.48 -15.12 11.92
N LEU A 458 -14.59 -14.96 12.90
CA LEU A 458 -13.57 -13.91 12.95
C LEU A 458 -12.16 -14.50 12.79
N PRO A 459 -11.19 -13.73 12.27
CA PRO A 459 -9.83 -14.21 11.97
C PRO A 459 -8.95 -14.55 13.20
N GLY A 460 -9.50 -14.47 14.42
CA GLY A 460 -8.76 -14.76 15.64
C GLY A 460 -7.65 -13.74 15.91
N CYS A 461 -8.00 -12.45 15.94
CA CYS A 461 -7.11 -11.38 16.39
C CYS A 461 -6.62 -11.66 17.81
N TYR A 462 -5.32 -11.52 18.06
CA TYR A 462 -4.75 -11.91 19.36
C TYR A 462 -3.68 -10.98 19.92
N PHE A 463 -3.08 -10.12 19.09
CA PHE A 463 -1.98 -9.27 19.52
C PHE A 463 -1.81 -8.07 18.58
N GLY A 464 -1.44 -6.91 19.11
CA GLY A 464 -1.06 -5.75 18.29
C GLY A 464 -1.53 -4.42 18.88
N GLY A 465 -1.42 -3.36 18.10
CA GLY A 465 -1.76 -2.01 18.55
C GLY A 465 -1.14 -0.93 17.69
N ASP A 466 -1.20 0.30 18.19
CA ASP A 466 -0.52 1.42 17.55
C ASP A 466 1.01 1.32 17.74
N VAL A 467 1.75 1.68 16.70
CA VAL A 467 3.21 1.50 16.67
C VAL A 467 3.91 2.67 17.40
N PRO A 468 4.71 2.40 18.44
CA PRO A 468 5.59 3.40 19.07
C PRO A 468 6.55 4.02 18.05
N ARG A 469 6.86 5.31 18.21
CA ARG A 469 7.77 6.04 17.32
C ARG A 469 9.21 5.53 17.42
N ASP A 470 9.70 5.30 18.63
CA ASP A 470 11.05 4.78 18.92
C ASP A 470 10.96 3.28 19.28
N SER A 471 10.30 2.51 18.40
CA SER A 471 9.94 1.12 18.70
C SER A 471 11.15 0.18 18.82
N ASP A 472 12.28 0.50 18.19
CA ASP A 472 13.52 -0.26 18.30
C ASP A 472 14.13 -0.16 19.70
N GLU A 473 14.31 1.05 20.21
CA GLU A 473 14.83 1.29 21.57
C GLU A 473 13.90 0.68 22.63
N LEU A 474 12.60 0.86 22.44
CA LEU A 474 11.58 0.34 23.35
C LEU A 474 11.55 -1.20 23.37
N ALA A 475 11.62 -1.84 22.18
CA ALA A 475 11.70 -3.29 22.07
C ALA A 475 13.00 -3.84 22.66
N ALA A 476 14.14 -3.19 22.42
CA ALA A 476 15.42 -3.59 23.01
C ALA A 476 15.37 -3.58 24.55
N HIS A 477 14.81 -2.53 25.15
CA HIS A 477 14.60 -2.45 26.59
C HIS A 477 13.66 -3.55 27.11
N TYR A 478 12.57 -3.83 26.40
CA TYR A 478 11.64 -4.90 26.77
C TYR A 478 12.31 -6.29 26.74
N PHE A 479 13.02 -6.63 25.65
CA PHE A 479 13.63 -7.94 25.52
C PHE A 479 14.82 -8.15 26.46
N GLU A 480 15.53 -7.09 26.83
CA GLU A 480 16.58 -7.18 27.86
C GLU A 480 15.98 -7.39 29.26
N TRP A 481 14.90 -6.68 29.58
CA TRP A 481 14.12 -6.96 30.79
C TRP A 481 13.58 -8.39 30.81
N LYS A 482 12.99 -8.88 29.70
CA LYS A 482 12.40 -10.22 29.60
C LYS A 482 13.41 -11.35 29.85
N LYS A 483 14.71 -11.13 29.55
CA LYS A 483 15.78 -12.10 29.84
C LYS A 483 16.17 -12.16 31.32
N THR A 484 16.03 -11.03 32.04
CA THR A 484 16.53 -10.86 33.40
C THR A 484 15.43 -10.89 34.46
N SER A 485 14.17 -10.76 34.03
CA SER A 485 13.01 -10.69 34.92
C SER A 485 12.68 -12.02 35.59
N LYS A 486 12.10 -11.93 36.78
CA LYS A 486 11.59 -13.09 37.52
C LYS A 486 10.13 -13.38 37.15
N PRO A 487 9.65 -14.62 37.31
CA PRO A 487 8.24 -14.94 37.11
C PRO A 487 7.32 -14.02 37.95
N GLY A 488 6.36 -13.38 37.29
CA GLY A 488 5.38 -12.48 37.92
C GLY A 488 5.79 -11.01 37.99
N GLU A 489 7.00 -10.64 37.56
CA GLU A 489 7.37 -9.23 37.40
C GLU A 489 6.69 -8.61 36.18
N THR A 490 6.33 -7.32 36.31
CA THR A 490 5.73 -6.53 35.23
C THR A 490 6.73 -5.53 34.69
N TRP A 491 6.85 -5.46 33.37
CA TRP A 491 7.72 -4.48 32.73
C TRP A 491 7.23 -3.06 32.94
N THR A 492 8.15 -2.16 33.29
CA THR A 492 7.89 -0.73 33.42
C THR A 492 8.43 0.00 32.20
N LEU A 493 7.60 0.86 31.61
CA LEU A 493 7.99 1.68 30.48
C LEU A 493 9.10 2.67 30.90
N PRO A 494 10.18 2.80 30.09
CA PRO A 494 11.26 3.74 30.39
C PRO A 494 10.83 5.20 30.22
N SER A 495 9.86 5.47 29.34
CA SER A 495 9.30 6.79 29.04
C SER A 495 7.85 6.68 28.52
N PRO A 496 7.07 7.79 28.50
CA PRO A 496 5.79 7.82 27.79
C PRO A 496 5.97 7.51 26.30
N ILE A 497 5.05 6.73 25.74
CA ILE A 497 5.09 6.32 24.34
C ILE A 497 4.55 7.44 23.46
N GLU A 498 5.38 7.93 22.53
CA GLU A 498 4.90 8.68 21.36
C GLU A 498 4.53 7.70 20.25
N LEU A 499 3.36 7.89 19.63
CA LEU A 499 2.90 7.03 18.54
C LEU A 499 3.38 7.54 17.17
N THR A 500 3.56 6.61 16.24
CA THR A 500 3.88 6.91 14.84
C THR A 500 2.67 7.48 14.12
N ASN A 501 2.62 8.82 14.02
CA ASN A 501 1.54 9.57 13.40
C ASN A 501 1.99 10.28 12.13
N THR A 502 1.06 10.55 11.22
CA THR A 502 1.29 11.45 10.10
C THR A 502 1.48 12.89 10.58
N ARG A 503 2.29 13.64 9.82
CA ARG A 503 2.70 15.00 10.12
C ARG A 503 1.97 16.02 9.25
N THR A 504 1.73 15.69 7.97
CA THR A 504 1.19 16.64 6.98
C THR A 504 -0.22 17.11 7.34
N SER A 505 -1.06 16.23 7.91
CA SER A 505 -2.41 16.58 8.39
C SER A 505 -2.38 17.63 9.49
N LYS A 506 -1.60 17.39 10.56
CA LYS A 506 -1.42 18.32 11.68
C LYS A 506 -0.87 19.66 11.18
N TYR A 507 0.16 19.60 10.34
CA TYR A 507 0.74 20.80 9.73
C TYR A 507 -0.28 21.58 8.91
N ALA A 508 -1.15 20.92 8.13
CA ALA A 508 -2.20 21.59 7.37
C ALA A 508 -3.16 22.37 8.27
N ASP A 509 -3.50 21.85 9.45
CA ASP A 509 -4.40 22.50 10.38
C ASP A 509 -3.76 23.70 11.10
N ASP A 510 -2.51 23.57 11.53
CA ASP A 510 -1.75 24.64 12.21
C ASP A 510 -1.48 25.83 11.28
N VAL A 511 -1.18 25.52 10.02
CA VAL A 511 -0.72 26.52 9.04
C VAL A 511 -1.88 27.30 8.42
N LYS A 512 -3.08 26.71 8.34
CA LYS A 512 -4.29 27.44 7.89
C LYS A 512 -4.54 28.70 8.71
N VAL A 513 -4.24 28.66 10.01
CA VAL A 513 -4.47 29.79 10.91
C VAL A 513 -3.37 30.84 10.77
N SER A 514 -2.13 30.40 10.56
CA SER A 514 -0.94 31.28 10.62
C SER A 514 -0.44 31.79 9.26
N HIS A 515 -0.68 31.07 8.16
CA HIS A 515 -0.14 31.38 6.83
C HIS A 515 -1.18 31.09 5.72
N PRO A 516 -2.15 31.99 5.48
CA PRO A 516 -3.27 31.76 4.56
C PRO A 516 -2.87 31.60 3.08
N LYS A 517 -1.61 31.93 2.72
CA LYS A 517 -1.06 31.71 1.38
C LYS A 517 -0.70 30.25 1.11
N ILE A 518 -0.48 29.44 2.15
CA ILE A 518 -0.25 28.00 2.00
C ILE A 518 -1.61 27.35 1.74
N ARG A 519 -1.75 26.76 0.56
CA ARG A 519 -3.03 26.21 0.09
C ARG A 519 -2.96 24.71 -0.02
N ARG A 520 -4.14 24.10 0.03
CA ARG A 520 -4.33 22.72 -0.39
C ARG A 520 -4.76 22.73 -1.84
N GLY A 521 -4.28 21.77 -2.63
CA GLY A 521 -4.78 21.60 -3.99
C GLY A 521 -6.28 21.37 -4.00
N ALA A 522 -6.97 21.88 -5.03
CA ALA A 522 -8.38 21.56 -5.22
C ALA A 522 -8.54 20.10 -5.68
N SER A 523 -9.68 19.47 -5.39
CA SER A 523 -10.06 18.22 -6.06
C SER A 523 -10.87 18.58 -7.31
N ALA A 524 -10.46 18.03 -8.46
CA ALA A 524 -11.18 18.18 -9.73
C ALA A 524 -12.41 17.26 -9.78
N LEU A 525 -12.43 16.19 -8.96
CA LEU A 525 -13.52 15.21 -8.88
C LEU A 525 -14.73 15.64 -8.01
N GLY A 526 -14.69 16.83 -7.42
CA GLY A 526 -15.81 17.42 -6.68
C GLY A 526 -16.49 18.52 -7.50
N ARG A 527 -17.72 18.27 -7.94
CA ARG A 527 -18.60 19.25 -8.59
C ARG A 527 -18.50 20.64 -7.94
N ALA A 528 -18.50 21.65 -8.80
CA ALA A 528 -18.70 23.06 -8.47
C ALA A 528 -19.79 23.22 -7.40
N ASP A 529 -19.35 23.56 -6.18
CA ASP A 529 -20.07 24.17 -5.04
C ASP A 529 -19.32 23.96 -3.70
N LEU A 530 -18.22 23.20 -3.69
CA LEU A 530 -17.35 23.05 -2.52
C LEU A 530 -16.33 24.20 -2.35
N MET A 531 -16.61 25.39 -2.90
CA MET A 531 -15.88 26.64 -2.57
C MET A 531 -15.94 27.00 -1.07
N LYS A 532 -16.65 26.21 -0.24
CA LYS A 532 -16.76 26.38 1.22
C LYS A 532 -16.58 25.11 2.06
N THR A 533 -16.27 23.94 1.51
CA THR A 533 -16.07 22.74 2.37
C THR A 533 -14.62 22.28 2.33
N HIS A 534 -13.94 22.52 3.44
CA HIS A 534 -12.60 22.07 3.77
C HIS A 534 -12.28 20.66 3.22
N THR A 535 -11.41 20.57 2.21
CA THR A 535 -10.75 19.30 1.85
C THR A 535 -9.76 18.93 2.96
N GLU A 536 -10.25 18.39 4.07
CA GLU A 536 -9.47 17.99 5.25
C GLU A 536 -8.45 16.90 4.90
N MET A 537 -7.19 17.08 5.35
CA MET A 537 -6.18 16.04 5.24
C MET A 537 -6.36 15.14 6.44
N THR A 538 -6.76 13.89 6.22
CA THR A 538 -7.06 12.95 7.29
C THR A 538 -5.78 12.59 8.05
N PRO A 539 -5.74 12.71 9.39
CA PRO A 539 -4.63 12.22 10.19
C PRO A 539 -4.67 10.70 10.31
N TYR A 540 -3.49 10.08 10.36
CA TYR A 540 -3.38 8.64 10.49
C TYR A 540 -2.32 8.24 11.53
N THR A 541 -2.58 7.12 12.20
CA THR A 541 -1.66 6.43 13.11
C THR A 541 -1.31 5.06 12.53
N LEU A 542 -0.03 4.71 12.52
CA LEU A 542 0.42 3.38 12.10
C LEU A 542 0.02 2.35 13.15
N THR A 543 -0.62 1.27 12.72
CA THR A 543 -1.04 0.15 13.57
C THR A 543 -0.66 -1.19 12.95
N VAL A 544 -0.44 -2.19 13.81
CA VAL A 544 -0.14 -3.57 13.44
C VAL A 544 -1.04 -4.50 14.22
N THR A 545 -1.66 -5.46 13.54
CA THR A 545 -2.56 -6.45 14.13
C THR A 545 -2.20 -7.85 13.66
N LEU A 546 -2.11 -8.80 14.60
CA LEU A 546 -1.82 -10.21 14.34
C LEU A 546 -3.08 -11.07 14.45
N PHE A 547 -3.25 -11.96 13.47
CA PHE A 547 -4.38 -12.86 13.35
C PHE A 547 -3.91 -14.31 13.27
N ARG A 548 -4.60 -15.21 13.99
CA ARG A 548 -4.26 -16.65 14.00
C ARG A 548 -4.73 -17.39 12.76
N ARG A 549 -5.83 -16.94 12.14
CA ARG A 549 -6.44 -17.63 11.00
C ARG A 549 -5.97 -17.00 9.69
N ILE A 550 -5.45 -17.84 8.80
CA ILE A 550 -5.05 -17.45 7.44
C ILE A 550 -6.06 -18.08 6.48
N GLY A 551 -6.71 -17.26 5.67
CA GLY A 551 -7.71 -17.69 4.71
C GLY A 551 -7.35 -17.29 3.28
N SER A 552 -7.84 -18.06 2.33
CA SER A 552 -7.81 -17.75 0.91
C SER A 552 -8.82 -16.65 0.57
N LYS A 553 -8.61 -15.93 -0.53
CA LYS A 553 -9.55 -14.90 -0.97
C LYS A 553 -10.85 -15.56 -1.44
N LEU A 554 -11.97 -14.85 -1.31
CA LEU A 554 -13.27 -15.36 -1.72
C LEU A 554 -13.30 -15.86 -3.17
N ARG A 555 -12.59 -15.19 -4.09
CA ARG A 555 -12.46 -15.55 -5.51
C ARG A 555 -11.75 -16.88 -5.78
N ASP A 556 -11.01 -17.42 -4.82
CA ASP A 556 -10.19 -18.62 -4.99
C ASP A 556 -10.93 -19.91 -4.55
N PHE A 557 -12.25 -19.80 -4.31
CA PHE A 557 -13.14 -20.90 -3.90
C PHE A 557 -13.02 -22.12 -4.81
N LYS A 558 -13.08 -23.33 -4.23
CA LYS A 558 -12.93 -24.58 -4.98
C LYS A 558 -14.28 -25.18 -5.36
N SER A 559 -15.32 -24.86 -4.63
CA SER A 559 -16.68 -25.31 -4.90
C SER A 559 -17.73 -24.23 -4.61
N THR A 560 -18.90 -24.34 -5.24
CA THR A 560 -20.04 -23.49 -4.91
C THR A 560 -20.44 -23.61 -3.43
N ARG A 561 -20.20 -24.77 -2.81
CA ARG A 561 -20.44 -24.97 -1.37
C ARG A 561 -19.56 -24.05 -0.54
N ASP A 562 -18.26 -23.97 -0.84
CA ASP A 562 -17.31 -23.12 -0.11
C ASP A 562 -17.73 -21.65 -0.17
N LEU A 563 -18.16 -21.21 -1.37
CA LEU A 563 -18.66 -19.86 -1.57
C LEU A 563 -19.91 -19.59 -0.72
N CYS A 564 -20.90 -20.49 -0.75
CA CYS A 564 -22.12 -20.34 0.04
C CYS A 564 -21.84 -20.37 1.55
N VAL A 565 -20.93 -21.23 2.01
CA VAL A 565 -20.49 -21.30 3.41
C VAL A 565 -19.85 -19.97 3.82
N ALA A 566 -18.93 -19.45 3.01
CA ALA A 566 -18.24 -18.20 3.33
C ALA A 566 -19.20 -17.00 3.44
N PHE A 567 -20.17 -16.91 2.53
CA PHE A 567 -21.21 -15.87 2.60
C PHE A 567 -22.13 -16.03 3.80
N ARG A 568 -22.58 -17.25 4.11
CA ARG A 568 -23.40 -17.53 5.29
C ARG A 568 -22.66 -17.05 6.55
N ASP A 569 -21.42 -17.48 6.72
CA ASP A 569 -20.63 -17.20 7.91
C ASP A 569 -20.32 -15.69 8.05
N ALA A 570 -20.06 -15.00 6.94
CA ALA A 570 -19.89 -13.54 6.95
C ALA A 570 -21.19 -12.80 7.34
N ILE A 571 -22.35 -13.27 6.89
CA ILE A 571 -23.66 -12.70 7.27
C ILE A 571 -23.90 -12.92 8.77
N GLU A 572 -23.64 -14.12 9.28
CA GLU A 572 -23.78 -14.45 10.71
C GLU A 572 -22.84 -13.60 11.59
N ALA A 573 -21.57 -13.40 11.16
CA ALA A 573 -20.62 -12.52 11.85
C ALA A 573 -21.14 -11.08 11.92
N HIS A 574 -21.64 -10.57 10.79
CA HIS A 574 -22.16 -9.21 10.70
C HIS A 574 -23.43 -9.03 11.55
N GLU A 575 -24.38 -9.96 11.48
CA GLU A 575 -25.60 -9.96 12.29
C GLU A 575 -25.27 -9.98 13.78
N ALA A 576 -24.38 -10.87 14.22
CA ALA A 576 -23.95 -10.93 15.60
C ALA A 576 -23.23 -9.66 16.06
N ALA A 577 -22.38 -9.05 15.22
CA ALA A 577 -21.73 -7.78 15.55
C ALA A 577 -22.76 -6.65 15.73
N LEU A 578 -23.79 -6.60 14.88
CA LEU A 578 -24.86 -5.61 14.97
C LEU A 578 -25.72 -5.83 16.22
N GLU A 579 -26.22 -7.04 16.44
CA GLU A 579 -27.15 -7.35 17.53
C GLU A 579 -26.48 -7.32 18.91
N LEU A 580 -25.28 -7.88 19.03
CA LEU A 580 -24.62 -8.06 20.32
C LEU A 580 -23.78 -6.84 20.71
N LYS A 581 -23.31 -6.06 19.74
CA LYS A 581 -22.30 -4.99 19.95
C LYS A 581 -22.69 -3.65 19.35
N ASN A 582 -23.80 -3.56 18.62
CA ASN A 582 -24.21 -2.35 17.89
C ASN A 582 -23.17 -1.88 16.86
N VAL A 583 -22.38 -2.81 16.31
CA VAL A 583 -21.33 -2.48 15.34
C VAL A 583 -21.79 -2.85 13.93
N LEU A 584 -21.78 -1.86 13.03
CA LEU A 584 -22.03 -2.04 11.61
C LEU A 584 -20.71 -1.96 10.83
N HIS A 585 -20.44 -2.92 9.95
CA HIS A 585 -19.11 -3.05 9.30
C HIS A 585 -18.80 -1.96 8.25
N ARG A 586 -19.79 -1.57 7.44
CA ARG A 586 -19.71 -0.52 6.38
C ARG A 586 -18.73 -0.73 5.21
N ASP A 587 -17.98 -1.83 5.16
CA ASP A 587 -17.00 -2.10 4.10
C ASP A 587 -17.04 -3.57 3.64
N ILE A 588 -18.24 -4.14 3.52
CA ILE A 588 -18.40 -5.53 3.05
C ILE A 588 -18.06 -5.58 1.56
N SER A 589 -17.10 -6.44 1.19
CA SER A 589 -16.67 -6.69 -0.19
C SER A 589 -16.12 -8.11 -0.30
N ASP A 590 -15.89 -8.60 -1.53
CA ASP A 590 -15.22 -9.88 -1.78
C ASP A 590 -13.79 -9.92 -1.24
N GLY A 591 -13.15 -8.76 -1.07
CA GLY A 591 -11.83 -8.63 -0.46
C GLY A 591 -11.82 -8.78 1.07
N ASN A 592 -12.97 -8.64 1.72
CA ASN A 592 -13.12 -8.64 3.18
C ASN A 592 -13.82 -9.91 3.72
N ILE A 593 -14.06 -10.89 2.85
CA ILE A 593 -14.53 -12.24 3.21
C ILE A 593 -13.46 -13.24 2.79
N LEU A 594 -12.96 -14.01 3.74
CA LEU A 594 -11.96 -15.06 3.50
C LEU A 594 -12.59 -16.45 3.63
N ILE A 595 -11.99 -17.43 2.96
CA ILE A 595 -12.29 -18.85 3.12
C ILE A 595 -11.13 -19.48 3.90
N ALA A 596 -11.39 -20.03 5.07
CA ALA A 596 -10.36 -20.66 5.91
C ALA A 596 -10.69 -22.13 6.17
N LYS A 597 -9.65 -22.97 6.28
CA LYS A 597 -9.81 -24.38 6.67
C LYS A 597 -10.19 -24.48 8.15
N VAL A 598 -11.07 -25.41 8.48
CA VAL A 598 -11.48 -25.69 9.86
C VAL A 598 -10.48 -26.64 10.51
N LYS A 599 -9.92 -26.24 11.65
CA LYS A 599 -8.89 -27.02 12.36
C LYS A 599 -9.46 -28.36 12.83
N GLY A 600 -8.84 -29.46 12.38
CA GLY A 600 -9.21 -30.82 12.77
C GLY A 600 -10.40 -31.42 11.98
N GLU A 601 -10.94 -30.69 11.00
CA GLU A 601 -12.00 -31.16 10.12
C GLU A 601 -11.52 -31.15 8.67
N LYS A 602 -10.91 -32.26 8.25
CA LYS A 602 -10.27 -32.37 6.94
C LYS A 602 -11.25 -32.09 5.79
N GLY A 603 -10.95 -31.04 5.02
CA GLY A 603 -11.73 -30.63 3.85
C GLY A 603 -12.94 -29.74 4.15
N GLU A 604 -13.22 -29.44 5.42
CA GLU A 604 -14.23 -28.45 5.80
C GLU A 604 -13.62 -27.04 5.84
N VAL A 605 -14.43 -26.07 5.42
CA VAL A 605 -14.06 -24.65 5.36
C VAL A 605 -15.10 -23.82 6.08
N GLU A 606 -14.69 -22.64 6.53
CA GLU A 606 -15.56 -21.60 7.09
C GLU A 606 -15.25 -20.24 6.45
N GLY A 607 -16.23 -19.34 6.49
CA GLY A 607 -16.03 -17.93 6.14
C GLY A 607 -15.46 -17.15 7.30
N LEU A 608 -14.60 -16.17 7.01
CA LEU A 608 -14.14 -15.18 7.99
C LEU A 608 -14.42 -13.77 7.49
N LEU A 609 -15.04 -12.94 8.34
CA LEU A 609 -15.27 -11.53 8.06
C LEU A 609 -14.16 -10.66 8.70
N ILE A 610 -13.45 -9.90 7.86
CA ILE A 610 -12.27 -9.11 8.23
C ILE A 610 -12.41 -7.62 7.88
N ASP A 611 -11.45 -6.80 8.29
CA ASP A 611 -11.35 -5.36 7.98
C ASP A 611 -12.43 -4.48 8.63
N TRP A 612 -12.48 -4.51 9.96
CA TRP A 612 -13.42 -3.71 10.75
C TRP A 612 -12.95 -2.26 10.99
N ASP A 613 -11.89 -1.79 10.31
CA ASP A 613 -11.33 -0.43 10.45
C ASP A 613 -12.36 0.68 10.14
N LEU A 614 -13.29 0.41 9.22
CA LEU A 614 -14.33 1.36 8.83
C LEU A 614 -15.66 1.09 9.53
N CYS A 615 -15.72 0.24 10.56
CA CYS A 615 -16.95 -0.04 11.26
C CYS A 615 -17.45 1.18 12.05
N ILE A 616 -18.66 1.07 12.59
CA ILE A 616 -19.32 2.14 13.34
C ILE A 616 -20.12 1.55 14.47
N ASP A 617 -19.99 2.13 15.66
CA ASP A 617 -20.94 1.91 16.74
C ASP A 617 -22.16 2.81 16.48
N ILE A 618 -23.30 2.19 16.12
CA ILE A 618 -24.49 2.92 15.70
C ILE A 618 -25.20 3.61 16.88
N GLN A 619 -25.01 3.12 18.11
CA GLN A 619 -25.58 3.77 19.29
C GLN A 619 -24.75 4.97 19.73
N LYS A 620 -23.41 4.84 19.75
CA LYS A 620 -22.54 5.94 20.16
C LYS A 620 -22.59 7.12 19.22
N PHE A 621 -22.88 6.90 17.94
CA PHE A 621 -22.63 7.94 16.94
C PHE A 621 -23.76 8.11 15.88
N GLY A 622 -24.97 7.60 16.12
CA GLY A 622 -26.07 7.52 15.15
C GLY A 622 -26.64 8.83 14.54
N ALA A 623 -26.08 10.02 14.80
CA ALA A 623 -26.74 11.29 14.50
C ALA A 623 -25.96 12.32 13.61
N ALA A 624 -24.78 12.03 13.05
CA ALA A 624 -24.08 13.03 12.23
C ALA A 624 -23.28 12.47 11.05
N ARG A 625 -23.35 13.17 9.90
CA ARG A 625 -22.43 13.10 8.75
C ARG A 625 -20.97 13.18 9.24
N ARG A 626 -20.10 12.28 8.76
CA ARG A 626 -18.73 12.14 9.31
C ARG A 626 -17.61 12.39 8.32
N LYS A 627 -16.54 12.97 8.86
CA LYS A 627 -15.26 13.26 8.22
C LYS A 627 -14.51 11.96 7.87
N GLY A 628 -13.71 11.96 6.80
CA GLY A 628 -12.83 10.84 6.44
C GLY A 628 -13.41 9.75 5.54
N ARG A 629 -14.58 9.95 4.90
CA ARG A 629 -15.14 8.98 3.92
C ARG A 629 -14.26 8.87 2.67
N THR A 630 -13.63 7.71 2.44
CA THR A 630 -13.10 7.33 1.12
C THR A 630 -14.24 6.87 0.20
N VAL A 631 -14.24 7.39 -1.04
CA VAL A 631 -15.25 7.19 -2.11
C VAL A 631 -15.32 5.74 -2.62
N SER A 632 -14.37 4.87 -2.24
CA SER A 632 -14.17 3.53 -2.82
C SER A 632 -15.31 2.53 -2.58
N SER A 633 -16.18 2.74 -1.59
CA SER A 633 -17.31 1.84 -1.28
C SER A 633 -18.69 2.40 -1.65
N LEU A 634 -18.78 3.50 -2.41
CA LEU A 634 -20.06 4.08 -2.87
C LEU A 634 -20.92 3.13 -3.74
N ARG A 635 -20.35 2.04 -4.27
CA ARG A 635 -21.08 1.06 -5.08
C ARG A 635 -21.91 0.04 -4.28
N LEU A 636 -21.75 -0.02 -2.96
CA LEU A 636 -22.41 -1.01 -2.08
C LEU A 636 -23.21 -0.37 -0.93
N ILE A 637 -23.47 0.94 -0.98
CA ILE A 637 -24.31 1.62 0.02
C ILE A 637 -25.79 1.35 -0.28
N PRO A 638 -26.59 0.85 0.69
CA PRO A 638 -28.04 0.69 0.51
C PRO A 638 -28.69 2.02 0.13
N ILE A 639 -29.67 1.99 -0.78
CA ILE A 639 -30.35 3.19 -1.32
C ILE A 639 -31.00 4.04 -0.20
N ASP A 640 -31.37 3.42 0.91
CA ASP A 640 -31.97 4.06 2.09
C ASP A 640 -30.98 4.94 2.87
N VAL A 641 -29.67 4.67 2.76
CA VAL A 641 -28.60 5.51 3.30
C VAL A 641 -28.31 6.69 2.37
N LEU A 642 -28.57 6.53 1.07
CA LEU A 642 -28.43 7.61 0.07
C LEU A 642 -29.65 8.55 0.04
N SER A 643 -30.83 8.09 0.45
CA SER A 643 -32.07 8.87 0.42
C SER A 643 -32.29 9.74 1.68
N ASN A 644 -31.54 9.49 2.76
CA ASN A 644 -31.59 10.32 3.97
C ASN A 644 -30.62 11.50 3.85
N SER A 645 -31.17 12.72 3.69
CA SER A 645 -30.42 13.98 3.61
C SER A 645 -29.63 14.33 4.89
N SER A 646 -29.86 13.60 6.00
CA SER A 646 -29.11 13.67 7.25
C SER A 646 -27.88 12.76 7.30
N PHE A 647 -27.77 11.78 6.39
CA PHE A 647 -26.66 10.82 6.34
C PHE A 647 -25.52 11.26 5.42
N PHE A 648 -25.86 12.07 4.43
CA PHE A 648 -24.92 12.47 3.41
C PHE A 648 -23.94 13.46 3.90
#